data_AF-A0A672Z3J7-F1
#
_entry.id   AF-A0A672Z3J7-F1
#
_cell.length_a   1.000
_cell.length_b   1.000
_cell.length_c   1.000
_cell.angle_alpha   90.00
_cell.angle_beta   90.00
_cell.angle_gamma   90.00
#
_symmetry.space_group_name_H-M   'P 1'
#
loop_
_entity.id
_entity.type
_entity.pdbx_description
1 polymer ?
#
loop_
_entity_poly.entity_id
_entity_poly.type
_entity_poly.pdbx_seq_one_letter_code
_entity_poly.pdbx_strand_id
1 'polypeptide(L)'
;ILRGINNSKSNIRKWKLTSVSPSVISQNVLLTGIHHVCCRDPSWFSDGWLSRIKGDVEDNWRLKMNNLKKVLQMIVDYYNEVLAQEISDFPLPDLALVAERSDPVQLGRLLQLVLGCAVRCERKQEYIQIIMTLEESVQHVVMTAIQEVSPSFCCFDLAELLAEKEALAQRCQELDIQVAVLQEERNSLLAENDVLTDRANQLDTFDDPNTPSGKKHSQLQQQLEAVQEENFRLEAAKDDYRIHCEELEKQLIEVQHRNDELTSLAEESRALKDELDVLRNCSDRVVMLEASVETYKRKLENLGDLKRQMKLLEENNMTYMQNTVSLEEELRKANAARAQLETYKRQVQELHRKLSEETRRADNLAFEMKKLEEKHETVMKEKERIIIERDSLKEINEELRCTQVQQHQLSQAGMLPSSSPSHDNLAAELIPVEYREKFIRLQHENKMLRVQQEEYEREKIEALQAQLEEAHKTRSELDTENRLSRERVSELQQQVEDLQKALQSQAAKPDDVSEVIPGTELVLLCILDFRTLNDFNFILLALKLDELMAALKKKDDDMRAMEERYKMYLEKARNVIRALDPKLNPATAEIQALRNQLADRDKQILNLERQCEQARLKEYEEKLIVTAWYNKDRYIELQHLQDRFVTFGFGGP
;
A
#
# COMPACT_ATOMS: atom_id res chain seq x y z
N ILE A 1 -140.95 -55.83 0.77
CA ILE A 1 -139.52 -55.85 1.17
C ILE A 1 -138.66 -56.60 0.13
N LEU A 2 -139.10 -57.72 -0.45
CA LEU A 2 -138.42 -58.37 -1.60
C LEU A 2 -138.47 -57.61 -2.96
N ARG A 3 -139.25 -56.53 -3.10
CA ARG A 3 -139.18 -55.59 -4.26
C ARG A 3 -138.22 -54.40 -4.05
N GLY A 4 -137.79 -54.14 -2.81
CA GLY A 4 -136.77 -53.12 -2.51
C GLY A 4 -135.34 -53.60 -2.81
N ILE A 5 -135.14 -54.92 -2.87
CA ILE A 5 -133.85 -55.56 -3.09
C ILE A 5 -133.39 -55.48 -4.56
N ASN A 6 -134.32 -55.27 -5.51
CA ASN A 6 -133.97 -55.01 -6.92
C ASN A 6 -133.69 -53.52 -7.21
N ASN A 7 -134.22 -52.59 -6.41
CA ASN A 7 -133.86 -51.17 -6.48
C ASN A 7 -132.59 -50.84 -5.68
N SER A 8 -132.32 -51.55 -4.58
CA SER A 8 -131.10 -51.37 -3.76
C SER A 8 -129.81 -51.72 -4.51
N LYS A 9 -129.86 -52.71 -5.42
CA LYS A 9 -128.72 -53.11 -6.27
C LYS A 9 -128.44 -52.13 -7.43
N SER A 10 -129.40 -51.26 -7.76
CA SER A 10 -129.22 -50.14 -8.69
C SER A 10 -128.51 -48.95 -8.03
N ASN A 11 -128.61 -48.80 -6.70
CA ASN A 11 -127.99 -47.70 -5.95
C ASN A 11 -126.52 -47.94 -5.58
N ILE A 12 -126.06 -49.19 -5.40
CA ILE A 12 -124.63 -49.49 -5.29
C ILE A 12 -123.87 -49.10 -6.58
N ARG A 13 -124.55 -49.09 -7.74
CA ARG A 13 -124.01 -48.58 -9.01
C ARG A 13 -123.82 -47.06 -9.00
N LYS A 14 -124.64 -46.31 -8.25
CA LYS A 14 -124.53 -44.85 -8.11
C LYS A 14 -123.31 -44.41 -7.30
N TRP A 15 -122.76 -45.28 -6.44
CA TRP A 15 -121.51 -45.01 -5.72
C TRP A 15 -120.32 -44.69 -6.64
N LYS A 16 -120.43 -44.97 -7.95
CA LYS A 16 -119.38 -44.70 -8.94
C LYS A 16 -119.82 -44.02 -10.25
N LEU A 17 -121.02 -43.45 -10.30
CA LEU A 17 -121.58 -42.83 -11.52
C LEU A 17 -121.97 -41.36 -11.28
N THR A 18 -120.99 -40.51 -10.95
CA THR A 18 -121.01 -39.12 -11.42
C THR A 18 -120.43 -39.12 -12.84
N SER A 19 -121.31 -38.91 -13.83
CA SER A 19 -121.09 -38.86 -15.29
C SER A 19 -120.80 -40.20 -16.02
N VAL A 20 -121.85 -40.95 -16.42
CA VAL A 20 -122.07 -41.66 -17.71
C VAL A 20 -123.45 -42.38 -17.65
N SER A 21 -124.13 -42.57 -18.79
CA SER A 21 -125.51 -43.06 -18.92
C SER A 21 -125.71 -44.57 -18.62
N PRO A 22 -126.91 -45.03 -18.18
CA PRO A 22 -127.13 -46.35 -17.55
C PRO A 22 -127.17 -47.59 -18.48
N SER A 23 -127.02 -47.44 -19.79
CA SER A 23 -127.18 -48.53 -20.76
C SER A 23 -125.88 -49.08 -21.36
N VAL A 24 -124.71 -48.56 -20.94
CA VAL A 24 -123.39 -49.04 -21.38
C VAL A 24 -122.50 -49.25 -20.15
N ILE A 25 -122.87 -50.21 -19.31
CA ILE A 25 -121.97 -50.73 -18.28
C ILE A 25 -121.21 -51.89 -18.92
N SER A 26 -120.43 -51.58 -19.95
CA SER A 26 -119.46 -52.50 -20.50
C SER A 26 -118.37 -52.71 -19.45
N GLN A 27 -117.68 -53.85 -19.51
CA GLN A 27 -116.73 -54.32 -18.51
C GLN A 27 -115.64 -53.30 -18.13
N ASN A 28 -115.43 -52.28 -18.97
CA ASN A 28 -114.59 -51.12 -18.74
C ASN A 28 -114.98 -50.32 -17.48
N VAL A 29 -116.27 -50.18 -17.16
CA VAL A 29 -116.76 -49.53 -15.93
C VAL A 29 -116.48 -50.38 -14.69
N LEU A 30 -116.50 -51.71 -14.83
CA LEU A 30 -116.14 -52.61 -13.74
C LEU A 30 -114.63 -52.61 -13.49
N LEU A 31 -113.83 -52.57 -14.56
CA LEU A 31 -112.37 -52.46 -14.52
C LEU A 31 -111.92 -51.11 -13.94
N THR A 32 -112.55 -49.99 -14.30
CA THR A 32 -112.35 -48.70 -13.59
C THR A 32 -112.91 -48.74 -12.16
N GLY A 33 -114.00 -49.48 -11.97
CA GLY A 33 -114.61 -49.91 -10.71
C GLY A 33 -113.61 -50.51 -9.71
N ILE A 34 -112.85 -51.47 -10.20
CA ILE A 34 -111.85 -52.21 -9.46
C ILE A 34 -110.58 -51.37 -9.38
N HIS A 35 -110.14 -50.73 -10.47
CA HIS A 35 -109.00 -49.79 -10.49
C HIS A 35 -109.12 -48.72 -9.40
N HIS A 36 -110.23 -48.00 -9.28
CA HIS A 36 -110.30 -46.91 -8.29
C HIS A 36 -110.41 -47.36 -6.81
N VAL A 37 -110.89 -48.58 -6.54
CA VAL A 37 -111.01 -49.12 -5.16
C VAL A 37 -109.76 -49.91 -4.78
N CYS A 38 -109.16 -50.62 -5.74
CA CYS A 38 -107.92 -51.38 -5.60
C CYS A 38 -106.67 -50.48 -5.65
N CYS A 39 -106.63 -49.39 -6.44
CA CYS A 39 -105.46 -48.51 -6.55
C CYS A 39 -105.19 -47.60 -5.33
N ARG A 40 -105.87 -47.81 -4.18
CA ARG A 40 -105.62 -47.03 -2.96
C ARG A 40 -105.24 -47.84 -1.72
N ASP A 41 -105.11 -49.15 -1.89
CA ASP A 41 -104.18 -49.96 -1.09
C ASP A 41 -103.10 -50.53 -2.04
N PRO A 42 -102.10 -49.70 -2.42
CA PRO A 42 -101.13 -50.05 -3.47
C PRO A 42 -100.25 -51.25 -3.10
N SER A 43 -100.27 -51.65 -1.82
CA SER A 43 -99.51 -52.76 -1.27
C SER A 43 -99.99 -54.11 -1.81
N TRP A 44 -101.31 -54.31 -1.91
CA TRP A 44 -101.90 -55.58 -2.33
C TRP A 44 -102.29 -55.59 -3.82
N PHE A 45 -102.92 -54.53 -4.30
CA PHE A 45 -103.34 -54.42 -5.70
C PHE A 45 -102.37 -53.55 -6.51
N SER A 46 -101.16 -54.06 -6.72
CA SER A 46 -100.09 -53.35 -7.41
C SER A 46 -100.37 -53.09 -8.91
N ASP A 47 -99.77 -52.05 -9.47
CA ASP A 47 -99.83 -51.74 -10.91
C ASP A 47 -99.33 -52.92 -11.79
N GLY A 48 -98.38 -53.71 -11.26
CA GLY A 48 -97.90 -54.95 -11.87
C GLY A 48 -98.97 -56.04 -11.97
N TRP A 49 -99.91 -56.12 -11.02
CA TRP A 49 -101.08 -57.00 -11.11
C TRP A 49 -102.14 -56.43 -12.05
N LEU A 50 -102.44 -55.12 -11.94
CA LEU A 50 -103.42 -54.45 -12.79
C LEU A 50 -103.08 -54.54 -14.28
N SER A 51 -101.79 -54.47 -14.66
CA SER A 51 -101.34 -54.67 -16.05
C SER A 51 -101.66 -56.07 -16.61
N ARG A 52 -101.92 -57.07 -15.76
CA ARG A 52 -102.34 -58.42 -16.19
C ARG A 52 -103.81 -58.49 -16.61
N ILE A 53 -104.57 -57.42 -16.40
CA ILE A 53 -105.96 -57.29 -16.80
C ILE A 53 -106.02 -56.47 -18.10
N LYS A 54 -106.45 -57.11 -19.20
CA LYS A 54 -106.46 -56.49 -20.54
C LYS A 54 -107.65 -55.53 -20.69
N GLY A 55 -107.41 -54.33 -21.24
CA GLY A 55 -108.37 -53.21 -21.30
C GLY A 55 -109.36 -53.19 -22.48
N ASP A 56 -109.02 -53.75 -23.66
CA ASP A 56 -109.92 -53.76 -24.84
C ASP A 56 -110.53 -55.15 -25.07
N VAL A 57 -111.63 -55.44 -24.36
CA VAL A 57 -112.24 -56.78 -24.31
C VAL A 57 -113.75 -56.76 -24.59
N GLU A 58 -114.27 -55.67 -25.15
CA GLU A 58 -115.72 -55.41 -25.19
C GLU A 58 -116.56 -56.50 -25.89
N ASP A 59 -116.03 -57.26 -26.85
CA ASP A 59 -116.80 -58.32 -27.54
C ASP A 59 -116.39 -59.77 -27.20
N ASN A 60 -115.30 -59.99 -26.44
CA ASN A 60 -114.79 -61.35 -26.17
C ASN A 60 -115.10 -61.84 -24.74
N TRP A 61 -116.28 -62.44 -24.54
CA TRP A 61 -116.76 -62.91 -23.23
C TRP A 61 -115.79 -63.87 -22.51
N ARG A 62 -114.96 -64.62 -23.23
CA ARG A 62 -113.97 -65.54 -22.62
C ARG A 62 -112.83 -64.77 -21.94
N LEU A 63 -112.33 -63.72 -22.59
CA LEU A 63 -111.35 -62.81 -21.98
C LEU A 63 -112.01 -62.02 -20.84
N LYS A 64 -113.28 -61.63 -20.99
CA LYS A 64 -114.07 -61.01 -19.91
C LYS A 64 -114.10 -61.88 -18.65
N MET A 65 -114.44 -63.16 -18.82
CA MET A 65 -114.49 -64.15 -17.75
C MET A 65 -113.13 -64.34 -17.08
N ASN A 66 -112.05 -64.38 -17.87
CA ASN A 66 -110.70 -64.54 -17.34
C ASN A 66 -110.28 -63.34 -16.47
N ASN A 67 -110.55 -62.12 -16.93
CA ASN A 67 -110.31 -60.91 -16.14
C ASN A 67 -111.10 -60.92 -14.83
N LEU A 68 -112.38 -61.31 -14.85
CA LEU A 68 -113.22 -61.39 -13.66
C LEU A 68 -112.76 -62.45 -12.66
N LYS A 69 -112.29 -63.61 -13.15
CA LYS A 69 -111.73 -64.66 -12.28
C LYS A 69 -110.51 -64.16 -11.52
N LYS A 70 -109.60 -63.44 -12.18
CA LYS A 70 -108.42 -62.86 -11.53
C LYS A 70 -108.79 -61.85 -10.44
N VAL A 71 -109.82 -61.04 -10.69
CA VAL A 71 -110.30 -60.03 -9.72
C VAL A 71 -110.94 -60.71 -8.50
N LEU A 72 -111.87 -61.63 -8.71
CA LEU A 72 -112.55 -62.30 -7.60
C LEU A 72 -111.55 -63.06 -6.72
N GLN A 73 -110.58 -63.75 -7.34
CA GLN A 73 -109.54 -64.47 -6.60
C GLN A 73 -108.77 -63.53 -5.67
N MET A 74 -108.26 -62.41 -6.19
CA MET A 74 -107.50 -61.45 -5.37
C MET A 74 -108.32 -60.83 -4.23
N ILE A 75 -109.63 -60.62 -4.43
CA ILE A 75 -110.51 -60.10 -3.38
C ILE A 75 -110.70 -61.15 -2.29
N VAL A 76 -110.96 -62.40 -2.65
CA VAL A 76 -111.11 -63.50 -1.69
C VAL A 76 -109.82 -63.72 -0.90
N ASP A 77 -108.66 -63.68 -1.57
CA ASP A 77 -107.35 -63.77 -0.93
C ASP A 77 -107.14 -62.60 0.05
N TYR A 78 -107.58 -61.38 -0.28
CA TYR A 78 -107.52 -60.24 0.64
C TYR A 78 -108.35 -60.45 1.91
N TYR A 79 -109.55 -61.02 1.82
CA TYR A 79 -110.36 -61.30 3.02
C TYR A 79 -109.72 -62.37 3.91
N ASN A 80 -109.18 -63.43 3.31
CA ASN A 80 -108.58 -64.53 4.07
C ASN A 80 -107.22 -64.14 4.66
N GLU A 81 -106.34 -63.51 3.88
CA GLU A 81 -104.94 -63.26 4.26
C GLU A 81 -104.75 -61.91 4.98
N VAL A 82 -105.47 -60.86 4.58
CA VAL A 82 -105.31 -59.51 5.14
C VAL A 82 -106.36 -59.21 6.22
N LEU A 83 -107.63 -59.54 5.96
CA LEU A 83 -108.72 -59.29 6.93
C LEU A 83 -108.92 -60.45 7.92
N ALA A 84 -108.16 -61.55 7.77
CA ALA A 84 -108.19 -62.75 8.60
C ALA A 84 -109.62 -63.29 8.86
N GLN A 85 -110.52 -63.14 7.88
CA GLN A 85 -111.92 -63.58 8.00
C GLN A 85 -112.29 -64.48 6.83
N GLU A 86 -112.73 -65.69 7.14
CA GLU A 86 -113.25 -66.61 6.13
C GLU A 86 -114.60 -66.11 5.60
N ILE A 87 -114.68 -65.89 4.29
CA ILE A 87 -115.94 -65.61 3.60
C ILE A 87 -116.71 -66.92 3.36
N SER A 88 -117.00 -67.68 4.42
CA SER A 88 -117.65 -68.99 4.32
C SER A 88 -119.19 -68.86 4.23
N ASP A 89 -119.77 -67.81 4.80
CA ASP A 89 -121.23 -67.62 4.88
C ASP A 89 -121.83 -66.72 3.77
N PHE A 90 -121.01 -66.13 2.89
CA PHE A 90 -121.48 -65.25 1.80
C PHE A 90 -121.36 -65.93 0.42
N PRO A 91 -122.44 -65.99 -0.39
CA PRO A 91 -122.43 -66.72 -1.65
C PRO A 91 -121.60 -66.00 -2.74
N LEU A 92 -120.51 -66.64 -3.18
CA LEU A 92 -119.61 -66.13 -4.23
C LEU A 92 -120.36 -65.84 -5.56
N PRO A 93 -120.03 -64.75 -6.27
CA PRO A 93 -120.73 -64.36 -7.51
C PRO A 93 -120.40 -65.28 -8.69
N ASP A 94 -121.41 -65.69 -9.45
CA ASP A 94 -121.22 -66.49 -10.67
C ASP A 94 -120.68 -65.62 -11.81
N LEU A 95 -119.37 -65.75 -12.05
CA LEU A 95 -118.64 -64.94 -13.02
C LEU A 95 -119.03 -65.20 -14.47
N ALA A 96 -119.57 -66.38 -14.81
CA ALA A 96 -119.92 -66.71 -16.19
C ALA A 96 -121.13 -65.89 -16.65
N LEU A 97 -122.11 -65.75 -15.75
CA LEU A 97 -123.30 -64.92 -15.96
C LEU A 97 -122.94 -63.42 -16.04
N VAL A 98 -121.92 -62.98 -15.29
CA VAL A 98 -121.39 -61.61 -15.40
C VAL A 98 -120.69 -61.39 -16.74
N ALA A 99 -119.87 -62.33 -17.19
CA ALA A 99 -119.07 -62.18 -18.41
C ALA A 99 -119.91 -62.24 -19.70
N GLU A 100 -120.91 -63.12 -19.77
CA GLU A 100 -121.68 -63.40 -20.99
C GLU A 100 -122.95 -62.55 -21.09
N ARG A 101 -123.64 -62.30 -19.96
CA ARG A 101 -124.97 -61.65 -19.94
C ARG A 101 -125.01 -60.33 -19.17
N SER A 102 -123.89 -59.90 -18.57
CA SER A 102 -123.81 -58.72 -17.71
C SER A 102 -124.90 -58.69 -16.64
N ASP A 103 -125.16 -59.85 -16.02
CA ASP A 103 -126.28 -60.01 -15.08
C ASP A 103 -126.18 -59.02 -13.89
N PRO A 104 -127.21 -58.20 -13.65
CA PRO A 104 -127.15 -57.15 -12.64
C PRO A 104 -127.02 -57.66 -11.20
N VAL A 105 -127.49 -58.88 -10.92
CA VAL A 105 -127.51 -59.45 -9.57
C VAL A 105 -126.14 -60.00 -9.19
N GLN A 106 -125.51 -60.79 -10.08
CA GLN A 106 -124.16 -61.30 -9.85
C GLN A 106 -123.12 -60.17 -9.80
N LEU A 107 -123.31 -59.12 -10.61
CA LEU A 107 -122.45 -57.93 -10.57
C LEU A 107 -122.55 -57.19 -9.22
N GLY A 108 -123.75 -57.08 -8.66
CA GLY A 108 -123.98 -56.44 -7.36
C GLY A 108 -123.28 -57.19 -6.21
N ARG A 109 -123.27 -58.53 -6.23
CA ARG A 109 -122.56 -59.35 -5.23
C ARG A 109 -121.04 -59.15 -5.29
N LEU A 110 -120.48 -59.07 -6.50
CA LEU A 110 -119.06 -58.77 -6.67
C LEU A 110 -118.72 -57.38 -6.11
N LEU A 111 -119.57 -56.37 -6.34
CA LEU A 111 -119.39 -55.03 -5.79
C LEU A 111 -119.56 -54.98 -4.25
N GLN A 112 -120.42 -55.81 -3.67
CA GLN A 112 -120.60 -55.91 -2.21
C GLN A 112 -119.34 -56.44 -1.52
N LEU A 113 -118.66 -57.43 -2.12
CA LEU A 113 -117.36 -57.90 -1.63
C LEU A 113 -116.29 -56.81 -1.70
N VAL A 114 -116.23 -56.06 -2.81
CA VAL A 114 -115.31 -54.91 -2.96
C VAL A 114 -115.60 -53.81 -1.92
N LEU A 115 -116.89 -53.52 -1.66
CA LEU A 115 -117.30 -52.54 -0.65
C LEU A 115 -116.89 -52.98 0.76
N GLY A 116 -117.07 -54.27 1.09
CA GLY A 116 -116.62 -54.82 2.37
C GLY A 116 -115.09 -54.75 2.54
N CYS A 117 -114.29 -54.89 1.47
CA CYS A 117 -112.85 -54.60 1.53
C CYS A 117 -112.59 -53.12 1.82
N ALA A 118 -113.28 -52.22 1.13
CA ALA A 118 -113.06 -50.77 1.26
C ALA A 118 -113.34 -50.25 2.68
N VAL A 119 -114.39 -50.73 3.35
CA VAL A 119 -114.70 -50.31 4.73
C VAL A 119 -113.86 -51.01 5.80
N ARG A 120 -112.99 -51.95 5.41
CA ARG A 120 -112.13 -52.71 6.34
C ARG A 120 -110.64 -52.58 6.06
N CYS A 121 -110.24 -51.96 4.95
CA CYS A 121 -108.83 -51.65 4.67
C CYS A 121 -108.25 -50.65 5.67
N GLU A 122 -106.92 -50.46 5.66
CA GLU A 122 -106.23 -49.53 6.55
C GLU A 122 -106.76 -48.08 6.45
N ARG A 123 -107.23 -47.69 5.25
CA ARG A 123 -107.84 -46.37 4.97
C ARG A 123 -109.37 -46.37 5.07
N LYS A 124 -109.97 -47.27 5.87
CA LYS A 124 -111.43 -47.38 6.05
C LYS A 124 -112.14 -46.07 6.40
N GLN A 125 -111.47 -45.18 7.14
CA GLN A 125 -112.06 -43.92 7.60
C GLN A 125 -112.45 -43.00 6.43
N GLU A 126 -111.63 -42.96 5.38
CA GLU A 126 -111.91 -42.15 4.18
C GLU A 126 -113.16 -42.68 3.44
N TYR A 127 -113.30 -44.00 3.34
CA TYR A 127 -114.44 -44.63 2.70
C TYR A 127 -115.73 -44.49 3.50
N ILE A 128 -115.68 -44.65 4.83
CA ILE A 128 -116.84 -44.43 5.71
C ILE A 128 -117.29 -42.97 5.62
N GLN A 129 -116.34 -42.02 5.59
CA GLN A 129 -116.66 -40.60 5.46
C GLN A 129 -117.30 -40.28 4.10
N ILE A 130 -116.84 -40.89 3.01
CA ILE A 130 -117.50 -40.77 1.70
C ILE A 130 -118.91 -41.36 1.75
N ILE A 131 -119.10 -42.54 2.37
CA ILE A 131 -120.43 -43.14 2.55
C ILE A 131 -121.36 -42.19 3.32
N MET A 132 -120.88 -41.53 4.37
CA MET A 132 -121.64 -40.56 5.15
C MET A 132 -122.02 -39.28 4.38
N THR A 133 -121.37 -38.98 3.24
CA THR A 133 -121.76 -37.87 2.36
C THR A 133 -122.82 -38.26 1.32
N LEU A 134 -123.14 -39.55 1.18
CA LEU A 134 -124.17 -40.02 0.26
C LEU A 134 -125.57 -39.73 0.80
N GLU A 135 -126.57 -39.82 -0.07
CA GLU A 135 -127.97 -39.70 0.32
C GLU A 135 -128.36 -40.80 1.32
N GLU A 136 -129.17 -40.46 2.33
CA GLU A 136 -129.52 -41.35 3.46
C GLU A 136 -130.12 -42.69 3.00
N SER A 137 -130.91 -42.68 1.93
CA SER A 137 -131.47 -43.89 1.31
C SER A 137 -130.40 -44.83 0.74
N VAL A 138 -129.25 -44.28 0.31
CA VAL A 138 -128.09 -45.03 -0.18
C VAL A 138 -127.24 -45.49 1.01
N GLN A 139 -127.07 -44.65 2.04
CA GLN A 139 -126.34 -45.02 3.26
C GLN A 139 -126.95 -46.23 3.94
N HIS A 140 -128.28 -46.27 4.07
CA HIS A 140 -128.98 -47.38 4.71
C HIS A 140 -128.77 -48.70 3.94
N VAL A 141 -128.84 -48.65 2.60
CA VAL A 141 -128.56 -49.81 1.74
C VAL A 141 -127.11 -50.28 1.86
N VAL A 142 -126.16 -49.33 1.93
CA VAL A 142 -124.74 -49.63 2.14
C VAL A 142 -124.51 -50.26 3.51
N MET A 143 -125.16 -49.75 4.57
CA MET A 143 -125.05 -50.30 5.92
C MET A 143 -125.61 -51.72 6.00
N THR A 144 -126.78 -51.98 5.41
CA THR A 144 -127.33 -53.34 5.33
C THR A 144 -126.40 -54.26 4.53
N ALA A 145 -125.82 -53.78 3.42
CA ALA A 145 -124.90 -54.57 2.61
C ALA A 145 -123.58 -54.90 3.35
N ILE A 146 -123.10 -54.01 4.24
CA ILE A 146 -121.95 -54.26 5.12
C ILE A 146 -122.32 -55.26 6.23
N GLN A 147 -123.51 -55.13 6.82
CA GLN A 147 -124.02 -56.02 7.88
C GLN A 147 -124.26 -57.45 7.36
N GLU A 148 -124.75 -57.61 6.13
CA GLU A 148 -124.95 -58.92 5.49
C GLU A 148 -123.65 -59.69 5.24
N VAL A 149 -122.50 -58.99 5.16
CA VAL A 149 -121.18 -59.62 4.99
C VAL A 149 -120.58 -60.01 6.37
N SER A 150 -121.16 -59.60 7.51
CA SER A 150 -120.69 -59.95 8.85
C SER A 150 -121.72 -59.62 9.97
N PRO A 151 -122.48 -60.60 10.48
CA PRO A 151 -123.64 -60.38 11.38
C PRO A 151 -123.33 -60.19 12.88
N SER A 152 -122.07 -60.13 13.31
CA SER A 152 -121.62 -60.18 14.71
C SER A 152 -121.90 -58.94 15.59
N PHE A 153 -122.86 -58.08 15.21
CA PHE A 153 -123.06 -56.80 15.90
C PHE A 153 -124.14 -56.81 16.99
N CYS A 154 -125.08 -57.77 17.04
CA CYS A 154 -126.20 -57.68 18.00
C CYS A 154 -126.86 -59.04 18.34
N CYS A 155 -126.51 -59.66 19.48
CA CYS A 155 -127.44 -60.51 20.24
C CYS A 155 -126.93 -60.72 21.68
N PHE A 156 -127.64 -60.21 22.68
CA PHE A 156 -127.36 -60.33 24.11
C PHE A 156 -128.57 -61.02 24.78
N ASP A 157 -128.30 -61.96 25.71
CA ASP A 157 -129.29 -62.78 26.42
C ASP A 157 -129.63 -62.15 27.79
N LEU A 158 -130.92 -62.12 28.14
CA LEU A 158 -131.56 -61.30 29.20
C LEU A 158 -131.10 -61.59 30.65
N ALA A 159 -130.24 -62.57 30.89
CA ALA A 159 -129.68 -62.87 32.22
C ALA A 159 -128.50 -61.94 32.58
N GLU A 160 -127.80 -61.41 31.57
CA GLU A 160 -126.69 -60.47 31.76
C GLU A 160 -127.19 -59.08 32.19
N LEU A 161 -128.39 -58.68 31.77
CA LEU A 161 -128.99 -57.39 32.15
C LEU A 161 -129.29 -57.25 33.65
N LEU A 162 -129.59 -58.34 34.35
CA LEU A 162 -129.75 -58.29 35.81
C LEU A 162 -128.40 -58.20 36.52
N ALA A 163 -127.38 -58.91 36.04
CA ALA A 163 -126.01 -58.75 36.50
C ALA A 163 -125.47 -57.34 36.21
N GLU A 164 -125.81 -56.76 35.06
CA GLU A 164 -125.48 -55.39 34.69
C GLU A 164 -126.18 -54.36 35.56
N LYS A 165 -127.43 -54.60 36.00
CA LYS A 165 -128.12 -53.71 36.95
C LYS A 165 -127.44 -53.69 38.32
N GLU A 166 -127.08 -54.86 38.86
CA GLU A 166 -126.33 -54.95 40.12
C GLU A 166 -124.93 -54.32 39.97
N ALA A 167 -124.25 -54.53 38.84
CA ALA A 167 -122.96 -53.92 38.53
C ALA A 167 -123.07 -52.39 38.34
N LEU A 168 -124.15 -51.87 37.74
CA LEU A 168 -124.40 -50.43 37.65
C LEU A 168 -124.63 -49.81 39.03
N ALA A 169 -125.35 -50.50 39.93
CA ALA A 169 -125.57 -50.01 41.29
C ALA A 169 -124.26 -49.92 42.09
N GLN A 170 -123.39 -50.93 41.96
CA GLN A 170 -122.03 -50.90 42.52
C GLN A 170 -121.20 -49.76 41.91
N ARG A 171 -121.28 -49.57 40.60
CA ARG A 171 -120.58 -48.48 39.90
C ARG A 171 -121.08 -47.09 40.31
N CYS A 172 -122.37 -46.94 40.62
CA CYS A 172 -122.90 -45.70 41.17
C CYS A 172 -122.33 -45.42 42.57
N GLN A 173 -122.27 -46.42 43.45
CA GLN A 173 -121.63 -46.27 44.76
C GLN A 173 -120.13 -45.95 44.64
N GLU A 174 -119.41 -46.58 43.71
CA GLU A 174 -118.00 -46.27 43.44
C GLU A 174 -117.81 -44.84 42.92
N LEU A 175 -118.71 -44.35 42.05
CA LEU A 175 -118.68 -42.98 41.57
C LEU A 175 -118.98 -41.97 42.69
N ASP A 176 -119.93 -42.27 43.59
CA ASP A 176 -120.22 -41.40 44.75
C ASP A 176 -119.02 -41.30 45.69
N ILE A 177 -118.31 -42.41 45.91
CA ILE A 177 -117.05 -42.43 46.69
C ILE A 177 -115.96 -41.61 45.96
N GLN A 178 -115.81 -41.75 44.64
CA GLN A 178 -114.85 -40.95 43.87
C GLN A 178 -115.16 -39.45 43.91
N VAL A 179 -116.43 -39.06 43.84
CA VAL A 179 -116.85 -37.66 43.95
C VAL A 179 -116.51 -37.11 45.34
N ALA A 180 -116.73 -37.90 46.40
CA ALA A 180 -116.36 -37.51 47.76
C ALA A 180 -114.84 -37.30 47.91
N VAL A 181 -114.02 -38.20 47.35
CA VAL A 181 -112.55 -38.07 47.34
C VAL A 181 -112.09 -36.83 46.56
N LEU A 182 -112.62 -36.61 45.36
CA LEU A 182 -112.27 -35.44 44.55
C LEU A 182 -112.68 -34.12 45.23
N GLN A 183 -113.77 -34.11 46.00
CA GLN A 183 -114.17 -32.95 46.80
C GLN A 183 -113.19 -32.68 47.96
N GLU A 184 -112.68 -33.72 48.60
CA GLU A 184 -111.65 -33.60 49.64
C GLU A 184 -110.31 -33.12 49.05
N GLU A 185 -109.91 -33.63 47.88
CA GLU A 185 -108.73 -33.16 47.14
C GLU A 185 -108.87 -31.69 46.71
N ARG A 186 -110.02 -31.30 46.16
CA ARG A 186 -110.30 -29.91 45.79
C ARG A 186 -110.20 -28.98 47.00
N ASN A 187 -110.71 -29.40 48.15
CA ASN A 187 -110.63 -28.60 49.38
C ASN A 187 -109.18 -28.52 49.90
N SER A 188 -108.41 -29.60 49.77
CA SER A 188 -106.99 -29.62 50.13
C SER A 188 -106.15 -28.68 49.25
N LEU A 189 -106.37 -28.70 47.92
CA LEU A 189 -105.69 -27.82 46.98
C LEU A 189 -106.05 -26.34 47.19
N LEU A 190 -107.28 -26.03 47.59
CA LEU A 190 -107.66 -24.67 47.96
C LEU A 190 -106.90 -24.18 49.20
N ALA A 191 -106.79 -25.03 50.24
CA ALA A 191 -106.01 -24.69 51.41
C ALA A 191 -104.53 -24.47 51.08
N GLU A 192 -103.95 -25.24 50.17
CA GLU A 192 -102.57 -25.03 49.71
C GLU A 192 -102.41 -23.71 48.93
N ASN A 193 -103.39 -23.37 48.08
CA ASN A 193 -103.38 -22.12 47.32
C ASN A 193 -103.44 -20.89 48.24
N ASP A 194 -104.25 -20.96 49.29
CA ASP A 194 -104.34 -19.91 50.31
C ASP A 194 -102.97 -19.72 51.02
N VAL A 195 -102.29 -20.83 51.38
CA VAL A 195 -100.95 -20.79 51.98
C VAL A 195 -99.89 -20.21 51.03
N LEU A 196 -99.93 -20.56 49.74
CA LEU A 196 -99.01 -20.02 48.74
C LEU A 196 -99.25 -18.52 48.51
N THR A 197 -100.51 -18.09 48.53
CA THR A 197 -100.90 -16.68 48.43
C THR A 197 -100.38 -15.88 49.63
N ASP A 198 -100.53 -16.41 50.84
CA ASP A 198 -99.97 -15.80 52.06
C ASP A 198 -98.44 -15.72 52.01
N ARG A 199 -97.77 -16.72 51.43
CA ARG A 199 -96.31 -16.71 51.26
C ARG A 199 -95.84 -15.70 50.21
N ALA A 200 -96.59 -15.50 49.14
CA ALA A 200 -96.32 -14.45 48.16
C ALA A 200 -96.48 -13.05 48.78
N ASN A 201 -97.56 -12.84 49.55
CA ASN A 201 -97.77 -11.59 50.29
C ASN A 201 -96.65 -11.29 51.31
N GLN A 202 -96.05 -12.33 51.92
CA GLN A 202 -94.87 -12.18 52.78
C GLN A 202 -93.60 -11.80 52.01
N LEU A 203 -93.49 -12.15 50.72
CA LEU A 203 -92.37 -11.73 49.87
C LEU A 203 -92.52 -10.27 49.43
N ASP A 204 -93.75 -9.80 49.20
CA ASP A 204 -94.02 -8.37 48.91
C ASP A 204 -93.66 -7.45 50.10
N THR A 205 -93.62 -7.96 51.34
CA THR A 205 -93.10 -7.21 52.49
C THR A 205 -91.58 -6.93 52.48
N PHE A 206 -90.81 -7.54 51.57
CA PHE A 206 -89.37 -7.20 51.40
C PHE A 206 -89.16 -5.86 50.70
N ASP A 207 -90.15 -5.37 49.94
CA ASP A 207 -90.10 -4.08 49.23
C ASP A 207 -90.53 -2.88 50.09
N ASP A 208 -91.09 -3.11 51.29
CA ASP A 208 -91.47 -2.04 52.23
C ASP A 208 -90.27 -1.64 53.14
N PRO A 209 -89.72 -0.42 53.01
CA PRO A 209 -88.56 0.05 53.78
C PRO A 209 -88.80 0.18 55.30
N ASN A 210 -90.05 0.08 55.78
CA ASN A 210 -90.37 0.16 57.20
C ASN A 210 -90.30 -1.18 57.96
N THR A 211 -90.18 -2.32 57.26
CA THR A 211 -90.03 -3.64 57.91
C THR A 211 -88.56 -3.96 58.23
N PRO A 212 -88.27 -4.78 59.27
CA PRO A 212 -86.89 -5.20 59.59
C PRO A 212 -86.18 -5.92 58.44
N SER A 213 -86.94 -6.65 57.61
CA SER A 213 -86.45 -7.37 56.43
C SER A 213 -86.13 -6.41 55.28
N GLY A 214 -87.01 -5.43 55.00
CA GLY A 214 -86.75 -4.36 54.02
C GLY A 214 -85.55 -3.49 54.39
N LYS A 215 -85.34 -3.17 55.68
CA LYS A 215 -84.14 -2.46 56.15
C LYS A 215 -82.86 -3.25 55.92
N LYS A 216 -82.85 -4.57 56.19
CA LYS A 216 -81.70 -5.44 55.88
C LYS A 216 -81.45 -5.54 54.38
N HIS A 217 -82.50 -5.65 53.57
CA HIS A 217 -82.39 -5.68 52.12
C HIS A 217 -81.81 -4.38 51.57
N SER A 218 -82.32 -3.23 52.00
CA SER A 218 -81.80 -1.90 51.65
C SER A 218 -80.34 -1.71 52.09
N GLN A 219 -79.96 -2.19 53.27
CA GLN A 219 -78.58 -2.12 53.76
C GLN A 219 -77.63 -3.01 52.95
N LEU A 220 -78.05 -4.23 52.60
CA LEU A 220 -77.29 -5.11 51.71
C LEU A 220 -77.17 -4.52 50.30
N GLN A 221 -78.21 -3.85 49.81
CA GLN A 221 -78.20 -3.18 48.52
C GLN A 221 -77.25 -1.97 48.50
N GLN A 222 -77.23 -1.15 49.55
CA GLN A 222 -76.23 -0.09 49.71
C GLN A 222 -74.80 -0.64 49.79
N GLN A 223 -74.59 -1.78 50.46
CA GLN A 223 -73.29 -2.43 50.49
C GLN A 223 -72.88 -2.96 49.10
N LEU A 224 -73.83 -3.53 48.35
CA LEU A 224 -73.59 -3.97 46.97
C LEU A 224 -73.21 -2.78 46.08
N GLU A 225 -73.95 -1.66 46.16
CA GLU A 225 -73.68 -0.43 45.42
C GLU A 225 -72.31 0.17 45.80
N ALA A 226 -71.97 0.21 47.09
CA ALA A 226 -70.67 0.71 47.55
C ALA A 226 -69.51 -0.15 47.06
N VAL A 227 -69.66 -1.49 47.10
CA VAL A 227 -68.66 -2.42 46.55
C VAL A 227 -68.57 -2.30 45.03
N GLN A 228 -69.69 -2.10 44.33
CA GLN A 228 -69.68 -1.84 42.89
C GLN A 228 -68.95 -0.54 42.56
N GLU A 229 -69.21 0.55 43.28
CA GLU A 229 -68.53 1.83 43.08
C GLU A 229 -67.04 1.74 43.39
N GLU A 230 -66.66 1.04 44.46
CA GLU A 230 -65.25 0.76 44.78
C GLU A 230 -64.59 -0.09 43.68
N ASN A 231 -65.30 -1.08 43.14
CA ASN A 231 -64.81 -1.90 42.05
C ASN A 231 -64.59 -1.08 40.77
N PHE A 232 -65.54 -0.22 40.36
CA PHE A 232 -65.35 0.69 39.24
C PHE A 232 -64.19 1.66 39.45
N ARG A 233 -64.01 2.15 40.68
CA ARG A 233 -62.87 3.03 41.02
C ARG A 233 -61.53 2.30 40.95
N LEU A 234 -61.47 1.06 41.43
CA LEU A 234 -60.28 0.21 41.34
C LEU A 234 -59.99 -0.20 39.90
N GLU A 235 -61.00 -0.49 39.09
CA GLU A 235 -60.86 -0.76 37.65
C GLU A 235 -60.28 0.45 36.91
N ALA A 236 -60.80 1.65 37.17
CA ALA A 236 -60.27 2.89 36.59
C ALA A 236 -58.81 3.12 37.00
N ALA A 237 -58.47 2.97 38.29
CA ALA A 237 -57.09 3.08 38.75
C ALA A 237 -56.17 2.02 38.12
N LYS A 238 -56.66 0.78 37.95
CA LYS A 238 -55.92 -0.30 37.27
C LYS A 238 -55.63 0.06 35.82
N ASP A 239 -56.59 0.63 35.10
CA ASP A 239 -56.39 1.08 33.73
C ASP A 239 -55.41 2.28 33.65
N ASP A 240 -55.49 3.23 34.58
CA ASP A 240 -54.51 4.34 34.68
C ASP A 240 -53.08 3.82 34.92
N TYR A 241 -52.92 2.87 35.85
CA TYR A 241 -51.63 2.23 36.10
C TYR A 241 -51.14 1.43 34.89
N ARG A 242 -52.03 0.74 34.18
CA ARG A 242 -51.69 0.03 32.93
C ARG A 242 -51.18 0.98 31.87
N ILE A 243 -51.86 2.11 31.64
CA ILE A 243 -51.41 3.15 30.70
C ILE A 243 -50.06 3.73 31.14
N HIS A 244 -49.85 3.96 32.44
CA HIS A 244 -48.56 4.46 32.94
C HIS A 244 -47.42 3.46 32.72
N CYS A 245 -47.67 2.16 32.93
CA CYS A 245 -46.70 1.11 32.61
C CYS A 245 -46.38 1.07 31.12
N GLU A 246 -47.39 1.12 30.25
CA GLU A 246 -47.20 1.15 28.78
C GLU A 246 -46.39 2.38 28.34
N GLU A 247 -46.58 3.53 28.98
CA GLU A 247 -45.81 4.75 28.71
C GLU A 247 -44.35 4.66 29.20
N LEU A 248 -44.13 4.12 30.40
CA LEU A 248 -42.78 3.87 30.93
C LEU A 248 -42.02 2.85 30.06
N GLU A 249 -42.69 1.82 29.56
CA GLU A 249 -42.11 0.85 28.63
C GLU A 249 -41.70 1.52 27.31
N LYS A 250 -42.53 2.41 26.75
CA LYS A 250 -42.15 3.20 25.57
C LYS A 250 -40.93 4.07 25.82
N GLN A 251 -40.88 4.78 26.95
CA GLN A 251 -39.74 5.62 27.32
C GLN A 251 -38.47 4.78 27.53
N LEU A 252 -38.58 3.58 28.12
CA LEU A 252 -37.48 2.65 28.26
C LEU A 252 -36.92 2.24 26.89
N ILE A 253 -37.80 1.86 25.96
CA ILE A 253 -37.41 1.47 24.59
C ILE A 253 -36.76 2.65 23.86
N GLU A 254 -37.32 3.85 23.98
CA GLU A 254 -36.73 5.05 23.39
C GLU A 254 -35.33 5.38 23.95
N VAL A 255 -35.14 5.22 25.27
CA VAL A 255 -33.84 5.42 25.90
C VAL A 255 -32.85 4.33 25.49
N GLN A 256 -33.29 3.08 25.36
CA GLN A 256 -32.47 1.99 24.82
C GLN A 256 -32.03 2.28 23.39
N HIS A 257 -32.95 2.69 22.50
CA HIS A 257 -32.61 3.04 21.12
C HIS A 257 -31.62 4.22 21.06
N ARG A 258 -31.80 5.25 21.89
CA ARG A 258 -30.82 6.35 21.98
C ARG A 258 -29.45 5.88 22.47
N ASN A 259 -29.41 4.92 23.39
CA ASN A 259 -28.16 4.35 23.89
C ASN A 259 -27.43 3.54 22.80
N ASP A 260 -28.18 2.75 22.03
CA ASP A 260 -27.63 1.98 20.90
C ASP A 260 -27.08 2.91 19.81
N GLU A 261 -27.79 4.00 19.48
CA GLU A 261 -27.29 5.04 18.57
C GLU A 261 -26.01 5.70 19.06
N LEU A 262 -25.98 6.10 20.35
CA LEU A 262 -24.79 6.70 20.95
C LEU A 262 -23.60 5.72 20.98
N THR A 263 -23.88 4.44 21.20
CA THR A 263 -22.86 3.38 21.18
C THR A 263 -22.32 3.18 19.77
N SER A 264 -23.19 3.12 18.76
CA SER A 264 -22.80 3.04 17.35
C SER A 264 -21.97 4.26 16.91
N LEU A 265 -22.37 5.48 17.28
CA LEU A 265 -21.59 6.69 17.03
C LEU A 265 -20.22 6.67 17.72
N ALA A 266 -20.14 6.12 18.93
CA ALA A 266 -18.87 5.97 19.64
C ALA A 266 -17.94 4.95 18.97
N GLU A 267 -18.49 3.87 18.41
CA GLU A 267 -17.74 2.89 17.61
C GLU A 267 -17.24 3.49 16.29
N GLU A 268 -18.08 4.23 15.57
CA GLU A 268 -17.68 4.97 14.37
C GLU A 268 -16.57 6.00 14.68
N SER A 269 -16.71 6.74 15.79
CA SER A 269 -15.67 7.68 16.22
C SER A 269 -14.35 6.99 16.57
N ARG A 270 -14.39 5.75 17.10
CA ARG A 270 -13.17 4.94 17.32
C ARG A 270 -12.57 4.48 15.99
N ALA A 271 -13.38 3.96 15.08
CA ALA A 271 -12.93 3.53 13.76
C ALA A 271 -12.26 4.68 12.98
N LEU A 272 -12.88 5.87 12.96
CA LEU A 272 -12.30 7.07 12.34
C LEU A 272 -10.99 7.50 13.01
N LYS A 273 -10.85 7.32 14.32
CA LYS A 273 -9.60 7.60 15.03
C LYS A 273 -8.49 6.63 14.62
N ASP A 274 -8.80 5.35 14.51
CA ASP A 274 -7.86 4.34 14.04
C ASP A 274 -7.41 4.61 12.60
N GLU A 275 -8.34 5.02 11.71
CA GLU A 275 -8.01 5.46 10.35
C GLU A 275 -7.10 6.69 10.34
N LEU A 276 -7.37 7.70 11.18
CA LEU A 276 -6.50 8.87 11.34
C LEU A 276 -5.10 8.49 11.82
N ASP A 277 -4.98 7.54 12.74
CA ASP A 277 -3.68 7.09 13.23
C ASP A 277 -2.91 6.29 12.15
N VAL A 278 -3.60 5.50 11.33
CA VAL A 278 -3.00 4.87 10.13
C VAL A 278 -2.52 5.93 9.14
N LEU A 279 -3.33 6.97 8.87
CA LEU A 279 -2.96 8.06 7.99
C LEU A 279 -1.77 8.87 8.52
N ARG A 280 -1.69 9.12 9.84
CA ARG A 280 -0.52 9.73 10.48
C ARG A 280 0.75 8.90 10.28
N ASN A 281 0.69 7.59 10.53
CA ASN A 281 1.82 6.70 10.30
C ASN A 281 2.26 6.68 8.82
N CYS A 282 1.29 6.71 7.89
CA CYS A 282 1.58 6.84 6.47
C CYS A 282 2.25 8.18 6.13
N SER A 283 1.78 9.28 6.71
CA SER A 283 2.38 10.62 6.57
C SER A 283 3.83 10.63 7.07
N ASP A 284 4.09 10.10 8.27
CA ASP A 284 5.44 10.03 8.83
C ASP A 284 6.38 9.20 7.94
N ARG A 285 5.86 8.09 7.38
CA ARG A 285 6.61 7.29 6.41
C ARG A 285 6.93 8.06 5.13
N VAL A 286 6.00 8.89 4.63
CA VAL A 286 6.24 9.77 3.48
C VAL A 286 7.33 10.78 3.80
N VAL A 287 7.30 11.44 4.96
CA VAL A 287 8.34 12.40 5.39
C VAL A 287 9.72 11.74 5.43
N MET A 288 9.81 10.50 5.96
CA MET A 288 11.07 9.75 5.98
C MET A 288 11.56 9.41 4.56
N LEU A 289 10.65 9.03 3.65
CA LEU A 289 10.99 8.78 2.26
C LEU A 289 11.45 10.06 1.54
N GLU A 290 10.77 11.19 1.75
CA GLU A 290 11.16 12.50 1.22
C GLU A 290 12.55 12.91 1.70
N ALA A 291 12.85 12.75 2.99
CA ALA A 291 14.18 12.99 3.54
C ALA A 291 15.23 12.10 2.86
N SER A 292 14.93 10.82 2.63
CA SER A 292 15.84 9.91 1.92
C SER A 292 16.09 10.34 0.47
N VAL A 293 15.03 10.74 -0.26
CA VAL A 293 15.13 11.26 -1.63
C VAL A 293 16.00 12.51 -1.66
N GLU A 294 15.86 13.41 -0.70
CA GLU A 294 16.67 14.62 -0.59
C GLU A 294 18.16 14.30 -0.33
N THR A 295 18.45 13.25 0.45
CA THR A 295 19.84 12.77 0.58
C THR A 295 20.39 12.19 -0.72
N TYR A 296 19.58 11.45 -1.49
CA TYR A 296 20.00 10.90 -2.78
C TYR A 296 20.21 11.98 -3.84
N LYS A 297 19.37 13.03 -3.85
CA LYS A 297 19.58 14.21 -4.70
C LYS A 297 20.92 14.89 -4.42
N ARG A 298 21.23 15.17 -3.15
CA ARG A 298 22.54 15.70 -2.75
C ARG A 298 23.70 14.80 -3.16
N LYS A 299 23.56 13.47 -3.05
CA LYS A 299 24.57 12.53 -3.54
C LYS A 299 24.75 12.60 -5.06
N LEU A 300 23.67 12.76 -5.82
CA LEU A 300 23.71 12.92 -7.28
C LEU A 300 24.38 14.25 -7.69
N GLU A 301 24.10 15.34 -6.97
CA GLU A 301 24.77 16.63 -7.18
C GLU A 301 26.28 16.50 -6.94
N ASN A 302 26.69 15.87 -5.83
CA ASN A 302 28.11 15.60 -5.55
C ASN A 302 28.77 14.73 -6.63
N LEU A 303 28.07 13.73 -7.18
CA LEU A 303 28.55 12.95 -8.31
C LEU A 303 28.68 13.80 -9.58
N GLY A 304 27.77 14.76 -9.79
CA GLY A 304 27.87 15.76 -10.85
C GLY A 304 29.10 16.65 -10.70
N ASP A 305 29.37 17.13 -9.49
CA ASP A 305 30.57 17.91 -9.16
C ASP A 305 31.85 17.12 -9.40
N LEU A 306 31.91 15.88 -8.94
CA LEU A 306 33.06 15.00 -9.14
C LEU A 306 33.30 14.74 -10.63
N LYS A 307 32.24 14.52 -11.42
CA LYS A 307 32.35 14.39 -12.88
C LYS A 307 32.90 15.66 -13.54
N ARG A 308 32.50 16.85 -13.10
CA ARG A 308 33.05 18.11 -13.62
C ARG A 308 34.52 18.29 -13.22
N GLN A 309 34.89 17.94 -11.99
CA GLN A 309 36.29 17.94 -11.55
C GLN A 309 37.14 16.95 -12.35
N MET A 310 36.62 15.75 -12.64
CA MET A 310 37.29 14.77 -13.48
C MET A 310 37.55 15.32 -14.89
N LYS A 311 36.54 15.91 -15.54
CA LYS A 311 36.70 16.55 -16.85
C LYS A 311 37.74 17.68 -16.83
N LEU A 312 37.72 18.53 -15.80
CA LEU A 312 38.71 19.60 -15.65
C LEU A 312 40.14 19.03 -15.50
N LEU A 313 40.30 17.94 -14.75
CA LEU A 313 41.60 17.25 -14.62
C LEU A 313 42.03 16.60 -15.94
N GLU A 314 41.11 16.01 -16.69
CA GLU A 314 41.38 15.46 -18.03
C GLU A 314 41.81 16.56 -19.01
N GLU A 315 41.11 17.69 -19.04
CA GLU A 315 41.46 18.87 -19.84
C GLU A 315 42.84 19.43 -19.45
N ASN A 316 43.10 19.60 -18.15
CA ASN A 316 44.40 20.05 -17.66
C ASN A 316 45.53 19.06 -18.04
N ASN A 317 45.30 17.75 -17.91
CA ASN A 317 46.28 16.74 -18.35
C ASN A 317 46.53 16.80 -19.87
N MET A 318 45.49 17.05 -20.66
CA MET A 318 45.63 17.26 -22.11
C MET A 318 46.49 18.48 -22.39
N THR A 319 46.27 19.60 -21.69
CA THR A 319 47.09 20.81 -21.82
C THR A 319 48.53 20.56 -21.38
N TYR A 320 48.78 19.83 -20.29
CA TYR A 320 50.14 19.46 -19.88
C TYR A 320 50.84 18.60 -20.93
N MET A 321 50.12 17.66 -21.54
CA MET A 321 50.66 16.83 -22.61
C MET A 321 50.99 17.67 -23.86
N GLN A 322 50.10 18.58 -24.28
CA GLN A 322 50.36 19.50 -25.39
C GLN A 322 51.57 20.41 -25.12
N ASN A 323 51.67 20.98 -23.91
CA ASN A 323 52.81 21.79 -23.51
C ASN A 323 54.11 20.97 -23.51
N THR A 324 54.07 19.72 -23.04
CA THR A 324 55.23 18.83 -23.07
C THR A 324 55.69 18.58 -24.50
N VAL A 325 54.77 18.27 -25.41
CA VAL A 325 55.10 18.07 -26.84
C VAL A 325 55.70 19.34 -27.44
N SER A 326 55.11 20.52 -27.17
CA SER A 326 55.65 21.81 -27.63
C SER A 326 57.07 22.05 -27.12
N LEU A 327 57.32 21.80 -25.83
CA LEU A 327 58.66 21.93 -25.24
C LEU A 327 59.65 20.92 -25.84
N GLU A 328 59.22 19.69 -26.13
CA GLU A 328 60.05 18.72 -26.83
C GLU A 328 60.39 19.16 -28.27
N GLU A 329 59.46 19.80 -28.98
CA GLU A 329 59.70 20.37 -30.30
C GLU A 329 60.69 21.55 -30.24
N GLU A 330 60.53 22.45 -29.27
CA GLU A 330 61.48 23.54 -29.01
C GLU A 330 62.87 22.99 -28.66
N LEU A 331 62.94 21.95 -27.83
CA LEU A 331 64.20 21.29 -27.50
C LEU A 331 64.84 20.65 -28.74
N ARG A 332 64.06 20.02 -29.64
CA ARG A 332 64.57 19.50 -30.92
C ARG A 332 65.14 20.63 -31.78
N LYS A 333 64.47 21.77 -31.88
CA LYS A 333 64.96 22.96 -32.62
C LYS A 333 66.24 23.51 -31.99
N ALA A 334 66.28 23.66 -30.68
CA ALA A 334 67.46 24.13 -29.94
C ALA A 334 68.66 23.18 -30.12
N ASN A 335 68.43 21.86 -30.09
CA ASN A 335 69.47 20.87 -30.35
C ASN A 335 69.98 20.92 -31.80
N ALA A 336 69.11 21.13 -32.78
CA ALA A 336 69.51 21.33 -34.17
C ALA A 336 70.36 22.60 -34.34
N ALA A 337 69.95 23.73 -33.74
CA ALA A 337 70.71 24.98 -33.73
C ALA A 337 72.07 24.80 -33.02
N ARG A 338 72.12 24.07 -31.91
CA ARG A 338 73.36 23.74 -31.21
C ARG A 338 74.29 22.89 -32.07
N ALA A 339 73.78 21.91 -32.79
CA ALA A 339 74.57 21.11 -33.72
C ALA A 339 75.17 22.00 -34.83
N GLN A 340 74.39 22.94 -35.38
CA GLN A 340 74.89 23.94 -36.33
C GLN A 340 75.99 24.82 -35.70
N LEU A 341 75.78 25.31 -34.48
CA LEU A 341 76.78 26.13 -33.78
C LEU A 341 78.09 25.36 -33.56
N GLU A 342 78.05 24.08 -33.19
CA GLU A 342 79.25 23.24 -33.09
C GLU A 342 79.95 23.04 -34.44
N THR A 343 79.20 22.97 -35.56
CA THR A 343 79.83 22.95 -36.89
C THR A 343 80.53 24.28 -37.21
N TYR A 344 79.89 25.43 -36.93
CA TYR A 344 80.51 26.74 -37.10
C TYR A 344 81.72 26.92 -36.19
N LYS A 345 81.66 26.46 -34.93
CA LYS A 345 82.79 26.49 -34.01
C LYS A 345 83.99 25.69 -34.54
N ARG A 346 83.75 24.50 -35.11
CA ARG A 346 84.82 23.73 -35.78
C ARG A 346 85.38 24.46 -37.00
N GLN A 347 84.54 25.10 -37.81
CA GLN A 347 85.00 25.92 -38.93
C GLN A 347 85.86 27.09 -38.47
N VAL A 348 85.47 27.78 -37.40
CA VAL A 348 86.25 28.88 -36.80
C VAL A 348 87.59 28.36 -36.27
N GLN A 349 87.61 27.23 -35.57
CA GLN A 349 88.86 26.62 -35.09
C GLN A 349 89.79 26.24 -36.25
N GLU A 350 89.26 25.68 -37.33
CA GLU A 350 90.02 25.33 -38.52
C GLU A 350 90.57 26.56 -39.25
N LEU A 351 89.77 27.64 -39.37
CA LEU A 351 90.23 28.91 -39.91
C LEU A 351 91.30 29.55 -39.01
N HIS A 352 91.17 29.47 -37.69
CA HIS A 352 92.17 29.95 -36.75
C HIS A 352 93.47 29.15 -36.85
N ARG A 353 93.39 27.81 -36.99
CA ARG A 353 94.56 26.95 -37.27
C ARG A 353 95.25 27.39 -38.56
N LYS A 354 94.50 27.57 -39.66
CA LYS A 354 95.05 28.06 -40.93
C LYS A 354 95.70 29.43 -40.79
N LEU A 355 95.05 30.37 -40.10
CA LEU A 355 95.62 31.70 -39.85
C LEU A 355 96.92 31.61 -39.05
N SER A 356 96.97 30.78 -38.01
CA SER A 356 98.18 30.56 -37.22
C SER A 356 99.32 29.95 -38.05
N GLU A 357 98.98 29.06 -38.99
CA GLU A 357 99.94 28.46 -39.93
C GLU A 357 100.45 29.50 -40.94
N GLU A 358 99.58 30.32 -41.52
CA GLU A 358 100.01 31.42 -42.40
C GLU A 358 100.85 32.45 -41.65
N THR A 359 100.49 32.77 -40.40
CA THR A 359 101.27 33.68 -39.56
C THR A 359 102.67 33.10 -39.29
N ARG A 360 102.77 31.81 -38.94
CA ARG A 360 104.06 31.12 -38.78
C ARG A 360 104.87 31.09 -40.08
N ARG A 361 104.23 30.88 -41.24
CA ARG A 361 104.93 30.96 -42.53
C ARG A 361 105.44 32.37 -42.81
N ALA A 362 104.64 33.39 -42.53
CA ALA A 362 105.04 34.79 -42.67
C ALA A 362 106.23 35.13 -41.76
N ASP A 363 106.20 34.69 -40.49
CA ASP A 363 107.30 34.89 -39.54
C ASP A 363 108.60 34.19 -39.99
N ASN A 364 108.49 32.95 -40.49
CA ASN A 364 109.66 32.22 -41.04
C ASN A 364 110.26 32.96 -42.24
N LEU A 365 109.43 33.42 -43.17
CA LEU A 365 109.89 34.21 -44.31
C LEU A 365 110.51 35.53 -43.87
N ALA A 366 109.93 36.22 -42.88
CA ALA A 366 110.50 37.44 -42.32
C ALA A 366 111.88 37.20 -41.68
N PHE A 367 112.04 36.08 -40.96
CA PHE A 367 113.34 35.69 -40.41
C PHE A 367 114.37 35.38 -41.50
N GLU A 368 113.98 34.64 -42.55
CA GLU A 368 114.85 34.36 -43.70
C GLU A 368 115.25 35.65 -44.44
N MET A 369 114.30 36.57 -44.64
CA MET A 369 114.56 37.89 -45.22
C MET A 369 115.57 38.67 -44.38
N LYS A 370 115.36 38.76 -43.07
CA LYS A 370 116.29 39.45 -42.16
C LYS A 370 117.69 38.83 -42.19
N LYS A 371 117.78 37.49 -42.19
CA LYS A 371 119.07 36.78 -42.31
C LYS A 371 119.77 37.06 -43.65
N LEU A 372 119.01 37.19 -44.74
CA LEU A 372 119.55 37.55 -46.04
C LEU A 372 119.97 39.03 -46.09
N GLU A 373 119.21 39.93 -45.45
CA GLU A 373 119.57 41.34 -45.28
C GLU A 373 120.87 41.49 -44.49
N GLU A 374 121.03 40.79 -43.36
CA GLU A 374 122.26 40.79 -42.56
C GLU A 374 123.46 40.31 -43.39
N LYS A 375 123.30 39.20 -44.15
CA LYS A 375 124.35 38.72 -45.07
C LYS A 375 124.66 39.72 -46.19
N HIS A 376 123.63 40.39 -46.71
CA HIS A 376 123.82 41.43 -47.71
C HIS A 376 124.62 42.60 -47.12
N GLU A 377 124.28 43.01 -45.91
CA GLU A 377 124.99 44.08 -45.18
C GLU A 377 126.46 43.70 -44.88
N THR A 378 126.75 42.45 -44.50
CA THR A 378 128.14 42.00 -44.29
C THR A 378 128.94 42.03 -45.59
N VAL A 379 128.36 41.56 -46.70
CA VAL A 379 128.99 41.61 -48.02
C VAL A 379 129.19 43.06 -48.49
N MET A 380 128.24 43.95 -48.19
CA MET A 380 128.36 45.37 -48.48
C MET A 380 129.50 46.02 -47.69
N LYS A 381 129.63 45.71 -46.39
CA LYS A 381 130.77 46.17 -45.57
C LYS A 381 132.11 45.62 -46.07
N GLU A 382 132.15 44.37 -46.54
CA GLU A 382 133.35 43.80 -47.18
C GLU A 382 133.69 44.50 -48.50
N LYS A 383 132.68 44.76 -49.35
CA LYS A 383 132.85 45.55 -50.57
C LYS A 383 133.39 46.95 -50.26
N GLU A 384 132.87 47.62 -49.24
CA GLU A 384 133.37 48.93 -48.78
C GLU A 384 134.81 48.84 -48.28
N ARG A 385 135.16 47.82 -47.49
CA ARG A 385 136.56 47.57 -47.08
C ARG A 385 137.49 47.39 -48.28
N ILE A 386 137.11 46.56 -49.25
CA ILE A 386 137.91 46.34 -50.47
C ILE A 386 138.04 47.64 -51.29
N ILE A 387 137.00 48.48 -51.33
CA ILE A 387 137.06 49.79 -51.98
C ILE A 387 138.08 50.70 -51.27
N ILE A 388 138.05 50.74 -49.94
CA ILE A 388 139.01 51.52 -49.13
C ILE A 388 140.44 51.00 -49.36
N GLU A 389 140.66 49.68 -49.27
CA GLU A 389 141.97 49.07 -49.52
C GLU A 389 142.47 49.35 -50.95
N ARG A 390 141.58 49.24 -51.94
CA ARG A 390 141.89 49.61 -53.34
C ARG A 390 142.30 51.08 -53.43
N ASP A 391 141.58 51.99 -52.78
CA ASP A 391 141.87 53.42 -52.85
C ASP A 391 143.15 53.78 -52.11
N SER A 392 143.44 53.16 -50.95
CA SER A 392 144.73 53.31 -50.29
C SER A 392 145.88 52.75 -51.12
N LEU A 393 145.68 51.61 -51.80
CA LEU A 393 146.70 51.05 -52.70
C LEU A 393 146.90 51.92 -53.95
N LYS A 394 145.84 52.59 -54.44
CA LYS A 394 145.96 53.59 -55.50
C LYS A 394 146.75 54.81 -55.01
N GLU A 395 146.43 55.33 -53.81
CA GLU A 395 147.15 56.44 -53.19
C GLU A 395 148.64 56.11 -53.00
N ILE A 396 148.96 54.93 -52.45
CA ILE A 396 150.35 54.45 -52.33
C ILE A 396 151.00 54.31 -53.72
N ASN A 397 150.28 53.83 -54.74
CA ASN A 397 150.82 53.77 -56.11
C ASN A 397 151.07 55.16 -56.69
N GLU A 398 150.21 56.13 -56.42
CA GLU A 398 150.38 57.53 -56.82
C GLU A 398 151.57 58.16 -56.09
N GLU A 399 151.72 57.95 -54.78
CA GLU A 399 152.88 58.35 -53.99
C GLU A 399 154.18 57.72 -54.50
N LEU A 400 154.15 56.42 -54.85
CA LEU A 400 155.28 55.71 -55.45
C LEU A 400 155.63 56.28 -56.83
N ARG A 401 154.63 56.68 -57.63
CA ARG A 401 154.86 57.38 -58.91
C ARG A 401 155.41 58.79 -58.69
N CYS A 402 154.91 59.54 -57.70
CA CYS A 402 155.43 60.86 -57.36
C CYS A 402 156.86 60.79 -56.85
N THR A 403 157.19 59.83 -55.99
CA THR A 403 158.56 59.59 -55.53
C THR A 403 159.46 59.11 -56.66
N GLN A 404 158.98 58.27 -57.60
CA GLN A 404 159.72 57.93 -58.81
C GLN A 404 159.96 59.14 -59.70
N VAL A 405 158.97 60.03 -59.91
CA VAL A 405 159.13 61.28 -60.66
C VAL A 405 160.07 62.24 -59.94
N GLN A 406 160.04 62.31 -58.61
CA GLN A 406 160.97 63.08 -57.80
C GLN A 406 162.38 62.50 -57.89
N GLN A 407 162.54 61.17 -57.86
CA GLN A 407 163.80 60.49 -58.16
C GLN A 407 164.27 60.75 -59.59
N HIS A 408 163.34 60.84 -60.56
CA HIS A 408 163.65 61.10 -61.97
C HIS A 408 164.03 62.57 -62.23
N GLN A 409 163.45 63.52 -61.49
CA GLN A 409 163.80 64.95 -61.51
C GLN A 409 165.11 65.21 -60.76
N LEU A 410 165.36 64.49 -59.65
CA LEU A 410 166.62 64.55 -58.90
C LEU A 410 167.78 63.86 -59.65
N SER A 411 167.50 62.88 -60.52
CA SER A 411 168.51 62.24 -61.38
C SER A 411 168.81 63.00 -62.68
N GLN A 412 168.01 64.01 -63.06
CA GLN A 412 168.31 64.91 -64.19
C GLN A 412 169.16 66.13 -63.81
N ALA A 413 169.35 66.39 -62.50
CA ALA A 413 170.29 67.37 -61.96
C ALA A 413 171.54 66.66 -61.45
N GLY A 414 172.51 66.42 -62.33
CA GLY A 414 173.66 65.53 -62.08
C GLY A 414 174.51 65.90 -60.85
N MET A 415 174.36 65.13 -59.77
CA MET A 415 175.34 64.97 -58.69
C MET A 415 175.23 63.56 -58.04
N LEU A 416 176.16 62.70 -58.45
CA LEU A 416 176.74 61.51 -57.78
C LEU A 416 175.94 60.19 -57.70
N PRO A 417 176.65 59.03 -57.80
CA PRO A 417 176.03 57.73 -58.09
C PRO A 417 175.84 56.81 -56.87
N SER A 418 174.91 55.88 -57.06
CA SER A 418 174.57 54.69 -56.27
C SER A 418 175.74 53.99 -55.56
N SER A 419 175.57 53.73 -54.25
CA SER A 419 175.68 52.42 -53.58
C SER A 419 176.15 52.58 -52.12
N SER A 420 175.37 52.06 -51.17
CA SER A 420 175.80 51.34 -49.95
C SER A 420 174.61 51.04 -49.04
N PRO A 421 174.39 49.78 -48.61
CA PRO A 421 173.41 49.41 -47.59
C PRO A 421 173.98 49.70 -46.20
N SER A 422 173.19 50.38 -45.37
CA SER A 422 173.56 50.88 -44.05
C SER A 422 173.71 49.76 -43.02
N HIS A 423 174.91 49.67 -42.47
CA HIS A 423 175.25 49.13 -41.16
C HIS A 423 174.33 49.66 -40.05
N ASP A 424 173.93 48.78 -39.13
CA ASP A 424 173.70 49.03 -37.70
C ASP A 424 173.65 47.63 -37.04
N ASN A 425 174.51 47.20 -36.11
CA ASN A 425 174.83 47.84 -34.84
C ASN A 425 176.19 47.34 -34.30
N LEU A 426 177.20 48.21 -34.30
CA LEU A 426 178.54 48.02 -33.74
C LEU A 426 178.58 48.06 -32.19
N ALA A 427 177.43 48.23 -31.53
CA ALA A 427 177.28 48.18 -30.07
C ALA A 427 177.06 46.75 -29.53
N ALA A 428 176.80 45.78 -30.41
CA ALA A 428 176.53 44.40 -30.03
C ALA A 428 177.79 43.56 -29.79
N GLU A 429 179.02 44.08 -29.95
CA GLU A 429 180.27 43.31 -29.77
C GLU A 429 181.04 43.59 -28.46
N LEU A 430 180.80 44.70 -27.75
CA LEU A 430 181.53 45.06 -26.51
C LEU A 430 180.96 44.51 -25.17
N ILE A 431 179.88 43.74 -25.20
CA ILE A 431 179.24 43.15 -24.00
C ILE A 431 179.78 41.72 -23.80
N PRO A 432 180.23 41.29 -22.61
CA PRO A 432 180.67 39.90 -22.40
C PRO A 432 179.57 38.90 -22.83
N VAL A 433 179.95 37.75 -23.41
CA VAL A 433 179.03 36.79 -24.05
C VAL A 433 177.89 36.37 -23.11
N GLU A 434 178.17 36.26 -21.82
CA GLU A 434 177.22 35.89 -20.77
C GLU A 434 176.06 36.90 -20.63
N TYR A 435 176.34 38.20 -20.82
CA TYR A 435 175.33 39.24 -20.75
C TYR A 435 174.50 39.34 -22.04
N ARG A 436 175.08 39.03 -23.21
CA ARG A 436 174.33 38.93 -24.47
C ARG A 436 173.38 37.74 -24.46
N GLU A 437 173.83 36.57 -24.00
CA GLU A 437 172.96 35.41 -23.83
C GLU A 437 171.84 35.69 -22.83
N LYS A 438 172.15 36.35 -21.71
CA LYS A 438 171.12 36.73 -20.72
C LYS A 438 170.11 37.73 -21.31
N PHE A 439 170.56 38.70 -22.11
CA PHE A 439 169.67 39.64 -22.78
C PHE A 439 168.76 38.96 -23.81
N ILE A 440 169.31 38.06 -24.64
CA ILE A 440 168.51 37.30 -25.62
C ILE A 440 167.53 36.36 -24.90
N ARG A 441 167.94 35.68 -23.83
CA ARG A 441 167.04 34.85 -23.02
C ARG A 441 165.92 35.68 -22.40
N LEU A 442 166.24 36.82 -21.79
CA LEU A 442 165.23 37.73 -21.23
C LEU A 442 164.33 38.32 -22.32
N GLN A 443 164.86 38.64 -23.50
CA GLN A 443 164.06 39.16 -24.62
C GLN A 443 163.13 38.09 -25.19
N HIS A 444 163.61 36.85 -25.31
CA HIS A 444 162.79 35.71 -25.69
C HIS A 444 161.73 35.41 -24.63
N GLU A 445 162.09 35.39 -23.34
CA GLU A 445 161.16 35.23 -22.22
C GLU A 445 160.12 36.34 -22.18
N ASN A 446 160.49 37.61 -22.37
CA ASN A 446 159.54 38.72 -22.44
C ASN A 446 158.60 38.61 -23.65
N LYS A 447 159.13 38.17 -24.81
CA LYS A 447 158.31 37.89 -26.00
C LYS A 447 157.34 36.74 -25.76
N MET A 448 157.80 35.66 -25.13
CA MET A 448 156.97 34.51 -24.79
C MET A 448 155.89 34.88 -23.77
N LEU A 449 156.21 35.68 -22.74
CA LEU A 449 155.25 36.20 -21.77
C LEU A 449 154.19 37.09 -22.42
N ARG A 450 154.57 37.95 -23.40
CA ARG A 450 153.60 38.76 -24.15
C ARG A 450 152.65 37.90 -24.98
N VAL A 451 153.15 36.88 -25.68
CA VAL A 451 152.30 35.96 -26.45
C VAL A 451 151.37 35.18 -25.53
N GLN A 452 151.88 34.66 -24.41
CA GLN A 452 151.05 33.97 -23.41
C GLN A 452 149.97 34.89 -22.82
N GLN A 453 150.30 36.17 -22.59
CA GLN A 453 149.33 37.15 -22.13
C GLN A 453 148.27 37.46 -23.20
N GLU A 454 148.67 37.64 -24.47
CA GLU A 454 147.76 37.86 -25.59
C GLU A 454 146.86 36.65 -25.86
N GLU A 455 147.37 35.42 -25.71
CA GLU A 455 146.60 34.17 -25.80
C GLU A 455 145.60 34.07 -24.64
N TYR A 456 146.04 34.34 -23.41
CA TYR A 456 145.15 34.37 -22.24
C TYR A 456 144.05 35.43 -22.37
N GLU A 457 144.38 36.62 -22.87
CA GLU A 457 143.40 37.69 -23.13
C GLU A 457 142.43 37.29 -24.25
N ARG A 458 142.91 36.62 -25.31
CA ARG A 458 142.06 36.12 -26.41
C ARG A 458 141.10 35.03 -25.93
N GLU A 459 141.58 34.03 -25.20
CA GLU A 459 140.74 32.98 -24.60
C GLU A 459 139.69 33.59 -23.65
N LYS A 460 140.07 34.59 -22.86
CA LYS A 460 139.14 35.32 -21.99
C LYS A 460 138.08 36.08 -22.78
N ILE A 461 138.44 36.71 -23.91
CA ILE A 461 137.49 37.40 -24.79
C ILE A 461 136.52 36.38 -25.43
N GLU A 462 137.02 35.26 -25.94
CA GLU A 462 136.18 34.21 -26.53
C GLU A 462 135.20 33.62 -25.51
N ALA A 463 135.66 33.36 -24.27
CA ALA A 463 134.80 32.90 -23.18
C ALA A 463 133.72 33.93 -22.82
N LEU A 464 134.06 35.22 -22.78
CA LEU A 464 133.09 36.29 -22.53
C LEU A 464 132.09 36.45 -23.69
N GLN A 465 132.53 36.27 -24.94
CA GLN A 465 131.65 36.29 -26.11
C GLN A 465 130.66 35.12 -26.08
N ALA A 466 131.13 33.91 -25.76
CA ALA A 466 130.25 32.74 -25.61
C ALA A 466 129.20 32.95 -24.50
N GLN A 467 129.62 33.51 -23.35
CA GLN A 467 128.67 33.86 -22.26
C GLN A 467 127.67 34.93 -22.68
N LEU A 468 128.08 35.93 -23.47
CA LEU A 468 127.19 36.96 -24.00
C LEU A 468 126.17 36.37 -24.98
N GLU A 469 126.59 35.48 -25.88
CA GLU A 469 125.71 34.79 -26.81
C GLU A 469 124.69 33.90 -26.08
N GLU A 470 125.11 33.17 -25.05
CA GLU A 470 124.22 32.36 -24.23
C GLU A 470 123.23 33.22 -23.43
N ALA A 471 123.68 34.36 -22.88
CA ALA A 471 122.81 35.34 -22.24
C ALA A 471 121.81 35.97 -23.22
N HIS A 472 122.21 36.25 -24.46
CA HIS A 472 121.31 36.75 -25.50
C HIS A 472 120.28 35.70 -25.93
N LYS A 473 120.68 34.44 -26.08
CA LYS A 473 119.78 33.34 -26.42
C LYS A 473 118.72 33.14 -25.34
N THR A 474 119.14 33.03 -24.07
CA THR A 474 118.21 32.88 -22.93
C THR A 474 117.28 34.08 -22.78
N ARG A 475 117.77 35.30 -22.99
CA ARG A 475 116.92 36.51 -23.02
C ARG A 475 115.91 36.46 -24.15
N SER A 476 116.31 36.06 -25.36
CA SER A 476 115.39 35.93 -26.49
C SER A 476 114.31 34.90 -26.22
N GLU A 477 114.65 33.75 -25.63
CA GLU A 477 113.69 32.71 -25.25
C GLU A 477 112.67 33.26 -24.23
N LEU A 478 113.13 33.93 -23.18
CA LEU A 478 112.25 34.58 -22.18
C LEU A 478 111.37 35.69 -22.79
N ASP A 479 111.88 36.46 -23.75
CA ASP A 479 111.08 37.47 -24.45
C ASP A 479 109.98 36.83 -25.29
N THR A 480 110.25 35.69 -25.95
CA THR A 480 109.21 34.94 -26.68
C THR A 480 108.16 34.34 -25.75
N GLU A 481 108.57 33.77 -24.61
CA GLU A 481 107.67 33.20 -23.62
C GLU A 481 106.79 34.29 -22.97
N ASN A 482 107.37 35.45 -22.64
CA ASN A 482 106.60 36.60 -22.14
C ASN A 482 105.59 37.12 -23.17
N ARG A 483 105.94 37.16 -24.46
CA ARG A 483 105.00 37.55 -25.52
C ARG A 483 103.82 36.59 -25.60
N LEU A 484 104.09 35.28 -25.65
CA LEU A 484 103.04 34.24 -25.68
C LEU A 484 102.16 34.28 -24.43
N SER A 485 102.76 34.51 -23.25
CA SER A 485 102.02 34.64 -21.99
C SER A 485 101.10 35.88 -22.01
N ARG A 486 101.57 37.02 -22.52
CA ARG A 486 100.73 38.23 -22.70
C ARG A 486 99.59 38.01 -23.68
N GLU A 487 99.85 37.35 -24.81
CA GLU A 487 98.80 36.97 -25.79
C GLU A 487 97.76 36.07 -25.12
N ARG A 488 98.20 35.07 -24.35
CA ARG A 488 97.29 34.18 -23.63
C ARG A 488 96.44 34.89 -22.58
N VAL A 489 97.04 35.84 -21.85
CA VAL A 489 96.30 36.69 -20.91
C VAL A 489 95.27 37.55 -21.64
N SER A 490 95.63 38.12 -22.79
CA SER A 490 94.70 38.91 -23.62
C SER A 490 93.55 38.06 -24.17
N GLU A 491 93.81 36.84 -24.61
CA GLU A 491 92.77 35.90 -25.06
C GLU A 491 91.80 35.54 -23.93
N LEU A 492 92.34 35.26 -22.74
CA LEU A 492 91.51 34.96 -21.56
C LEU A 492 90.69 36.17 -21.14
N GLN A 493 91.25 37.38 -21.21
CA GLN A 493 90.50 38.62 -20.97
C GLN A 493 89.38 38.81 -21.99
N GLN A 494 89.64 38.59 -23.28
CA GLN A 494 88.61 38.66 -24.32
C GLN A 494 87.51 37.61 -24.10
N GLN A 495 87.87 36.38 -23.73
CA GLN A 495 86.88 35.33 -23.42
C GLN A 495 86.03 35.69 -22.20
N VAL A 496 86.61 36.32 -21.18
CA VAL A 496 85.86 36.81 -20.01
C VAL A 496 84.92 37.95 -20.41
N GLU A 497 85.37 38.91 -21.23
CA GLU A 497 84.51 39.97 -21.76
C GLU A 497 83.38 39.43 -22.63
N ASP A 498 83.65 38.45 -23.48
CA ASP A 498 82.64 37.82 -24.33
C ASP A 498 81.63 37.03 -23.50
N LEU A 499 82.06 36.34 -22.44
CA LEU A 499 81.17 35.68 -21.49
C LEU A 499 80.34 36.69 -20.68
N GLN A 500 80.91 37.82 -20.28
CA GLN A 500 80.17 38.90 -19.61
C GLN A 500 79.15 39.56 -20.55
N LYS A 501 79.52 39.78 -21.82
CA LYS A 501 78.60 40.27 -22.86
C LYS A 501 77.51 39.25 -23.17
N ALA A 502 77.83 37.96 -23.22
CA ALA A 502 76.86 36.88 -23.41
C ALA A 502 75.86 36.79 -22.24
N LEU A 503 76.33 37.00 -21.01
CA LEU A 503 75.49 37.03 -19.81
C LEU A 503 74.57 38.27 -19.79
N GLN A 504 75.06 39.43 -20.27
CA GLN A 504 74.24 40.64 -20.45
C GLN A 504 73.27 40.53 -21.63
N SER A 505 73.64 39.86 -22.72
CA SER A 505 72.75 39.65 -23.87
C SER A 505 71.68 38.58 -23.59
N GLN A 506 71.90 37.62 -22.69
CA GLN A 506 70.85 36.70 -22.23
C GLN A 506 69.75 37.39 -21.39
N ALA A 507 70.02 38.58 -20.85
CA ALA A 507 69.00 39.41 -20.20
C ALA A 507 68.25 40.33 -21.18
N ALA A 508 68.67 40.42 -22.44
CA ALA A 508 68.12 41.34 -23.42
C ALA A 508 68.22 40.79 -24.86
N LYS A 509 67.25 39.96 -25.26
CA LYS A 509 66.52 40.01 -26.56
C LYS A 509 65.71 38.71 -26.81
N PRO A 510 64.42 38.80 -27.17
CA PRO A 510 63.77 37.83 -28.03
C PRO A 510 64.20 38.07 -29.49
N ASP A 511 64.38 36.97 -30.22
CA ASP A 511 64.98 36.87 -31.55
C ASP A 511 64.23 37.60 -32.68
N ASP A 512 65.04 38.02 -33.65
CA ASP A 512 64.74 38.68 -34.92
C ASP A 512 65.03 37.69 -36.06
N VAL A 513 64.21 37.65 -37.13
CA VAL A 513 64.55 36.90 -38.37
C VAL A 513 64.08 37.65 -39.62
N SER A 514 65.08 38.22 -40.33
CA SER A 514 65.34 38.21 -41.79
C SER A 514 64.26 38.76 -42.78
N GLU A 515 64.54 39.41 -43.91
CA GLU A 515 65.74 39.65 -44.74
C GLU A 515 65.39 40.60 -45.93
N VAL A 516 66.41 41.28 -46.51
CA VAL A 516 66.55 41.87 -47.88
C VAL A 516 66.09 43.34 -48.18
N ILE A 517 67.05 44.28 -48.09
CA ILE A 517 67.58 45.34 -49.03
C ILE A 517 66.73 45.76 -50.28
N PRO A 518 66.72 47.03 -50.84
CA PRO A 518 67.44 48.30 -50.54
C PRO A 518 66.58 49.61 -50.50
N GLY A 519 67.16 50.72 -50.01
CA GLY A 519 66.95 52.04 -50.62
C GLY A 519 66.17 53.11 -49.84
N THR A 520 66.83 53.74 -48.86
CA THR A 520 66.83 55.20 -48.57
C THR A 520 65.54 56.05 -48.61
N GLU A 521 64.36 55.52 -48.28
CA GLU A 521 63.17 56.33 -47.91
C GLU A 521 62.51 55.93 -46.57
N LEU A 522 63.07 54.93 -45.88
CA LEU A 522 62.48 54.29 -44.69
C LEU A 522 62.81 54.98 -43.34
N VAL A 523 63.79 55.87 -43.30
CA VAL A 523 64.36 56.37 -42.03
C VAL A 523 63.39 57.27 -41.26
N LEU A 524 62.51 58.00 -41.94
CA LEU A 524 61.58 58.92 -41.26
C LEU A 524 60.33 58.21 -40.72
N LEU A 525 59.89 57.11 -41.35
CA LEU A 525 58.75 56.30 -40.89
C LEU A 525 59.16 55.42 -39.70
N CYS A 526 60.38 54.86 -39.71
CA CYS A 526 60.90 54.03 -38.62
C CYS A 526 61.10 54.77 -37.29
N ILE A 527 61.36 56.08 -37.29
CA ILE A 527 61.54 56.84 -36.03
C ILE A 527 60.19 57.08 -35.32
N LEU A 528 59.11 57.25 -36.09
CA LEU A 528 57.75 57.36 -35.54
C LEU A 528 57.23 56.00 -35.04
N ASP A 529 57.49 54.92 -35.79
CA ASP A 529 57.09 53.57 -35.38
C ASP A 529 57.90 53.04 -34.20
N PHE A 530 59.19 53.35 -34.06
CA PHE A 530 60.00 52.92 -32.91
C PHE A 530 59.55 53.55 -31.59
N ARG A 531 58.98 54.76 -31.66
CA ARG A 531 58.46 55.48 -30.49
C ARG A 531 57.11 54.92 -30.06
N THR A 532 56.21 54.64 -31.01
CA THR A 532 54.93 53.99 -30.73
C THR A 532 55.11 52.54 -30.27
N LEU A 533 56.05 51.77 -30.83
CA LEU A 533 56.31 50.38 -30.40
C LEU A 533 56.91 50.30 -28.99
N ASN A 534 57.78 51.24 -28.60
CA ASN A 534 58.31 51.31 -27.24
C ASN A 534 57.22 51.70 -26.22
N ASP A 535 56.34 52.63 -26.57
CA ASP A 535 55.20 52.99 -25.73
C ASP A 535 54.20 51.82 -25.61
N PHE A 536 53.93 51.09 -26.71
CA PHE A 536 53.10 49.88 -26.68
C PHE A 536 53.72 48.74 -25.87
N ASN A 537 55.04 48.53 -25.96
CA ASN A 537 55.75 47.53 -25.16
C ASN A 537 55.78 47.91 -23.68
N PHE A 538 55.92 49.19 -23.35
CA PHE A 538 55.84 49.66 -21.97
C PHE A 538 54.42 49.50 -21.40
N ILE A 539 53.39 49.80 -22.18
CA ILE A 539 51.99 49.57 -21.81
C ILE A 539 51.70 48.08 -21.64
N LEU A 540 52.23 47.22 -22.52
CA LEU A 540 52.07 45.77 -22.41
C LEU A 540 52.78 45.19 -21.17
N LEU A 541 53.97 45.70 -20.84
CA LEU A 541 54.69 45.31 -19.63
C LEU A 541 53.99 45.82 -18.37
N ALA A 542 53.45 47.03 -18.38
CA ALA A 542 52.65 47.57 -17.29
C ALA A 542 51.36 46.76 -17.09
N LEU A 543 50.65 46.40 -18.16
CA LEU A 543 49.47 45.53 -18.10
C LEU A 543 49.81 44.13 -17.55
N LYS A 544 50.95 43.58 -17.94
CA LYS A 544 51.40 42.27 -17.45
C LYS A 544 51.87 42.33 -15.99
N LEU A 545 52.45 43.45 -15.57
CA LEU A 545 52.76 43.72 -14.17
C LEU A 545 51.48 43.84 -13.33
N ASP A 546 50.47 44.55 -13.84
CA ASP A 546 49.16 44.70 -13.20
C ASP A 546 48.43 43.35 -13.11
N GLU A 547 48.51 42.52 -14.15
CA GLU A 547 47.95 41.17 -14.16
C GLU A 547 48.65 40.26 -13.12
N LEU A 548 49.98 40.33 -13.01
CA LEU A 548 50.74 39.60 -12.01
C LEU A 548 50.46 40.11 -10.58
N MET A 549 50.32 41.42 -10.39
CA MET A 549 49.93 42.00 -9.10
C MET A 549 48.50 41.61 -8.72
N ALA A 550 47.57 41.57 -9.68
CA ALA A 550 46.21 41.11 -9.46
C ALA A 550 46.16 39.61 -9.12
N ALA A 551 46.97 38.79 -9.79
CA ALA A 551 47.11 37.37 -9.50
C ALA A 551 47.71 37.13 -8.10
N LEU A 552 48.72 37.91 -7.71
CA LEU A 552 49.31 37.86 -6.37
C LEU A 552 48.29 38.26 -5.29
N LYS A 553 47.58 39.39 -5.50
CA LYS A 553 46.53 39.84 -4.58
C LYS A 553 45.40 38.81 -4.43
N LYS A 554 44.98 38.19 -5.54
CA LYS A 554 44.00 37.10 -5.52
C LYS A 554 44.51 35.90 -4.71
N LYS A 555 45.78 35.54 -4.84
CA LYS A 555 46.39 34.47 -4.02
C LYS A 555 46.45 34.83 -2.55
N ASP A 556 46.72 36.10 -2.19
CA ASP A 556 46.70 36.57 -0.81
C ASP A 556 45.28 36.59 -0.21
N ASP A 557 44.27 36.92 -1.02
CA ASP A 557 42.85 36.84 -0.64
C ASP A 557 42.42 35.37 -0.45
N ASP A 558 42.81 34.48 -1.37
CA ASP A 558 42.55 33.04 -1.26
C ASP A 558 43.23 32.43 -0.03
N MET A 559 44.46 32.86 0.30
CA MET A 559 45.19 32.44 1.48
C MET A 559 44.48 32.88 2.77
N ARG A 560 44.03 34.14 2.84
CA ARG A 560 43.25 34.65 3.97
C ARG A 560 41.92 33.91 4.14
N ALA A 561 41.21 33.67 3.05
CA ALA A 561 39.98 32.88 3.08
C ALA A 561 40.24 31.43 3.57
N MET A 562 41.36 30.82 3.17
CA MET A 562 41.76 29.51 3.68
C MET A 562 42.07 29.55 5.18
N GLU A 563 42.81 30.56 5.65
CA GLU A 563 43.09 30.76 7.08
C GLU A 563 41.82 30.94 7.92
N GLU A 564 40.85 31.71 7.44
CA GLU A 564 39.54 31.87 8.09
C GLU A 564 38.76 30.57 8.15
N ARG A 565 38.75 29.78 7.07
CA ARG A 565 38.14 28.45 7.06
C ARG A 565 38.82 27.52 8.06
N TYR A 566 40.16 27.52 8.11
CA TYR A 566 40.91 26.74 9.11
C TYR A 566 40.58 27.16 10.55
N LYS A 567 40.48 28.47 10.82
CA LYS A 567 40.04 28.98 12.13
C LYS A 567 38.62 28.51 12.47
N MET A 568 37.69 28.55 11.52
CA MET A 568 36.33 28.03 11.71
C MET A 568 36.32 26.52 11.99
N TYR A 569 37.12 25.73 11.29
CA TYR A 569 37.21 24.29 11.55
C TYR A 569 37.80 24.00 12.94
N LEU A 570 38.81 24.75 13.36
CA LEU A 570 39.37 24.64 14.70
C LEU A 570 38.34 25.02 15.79
N GLU A 571 37.55 26.07 15.58
CA GLU A 571 36.52 26.46 16.54
C GLU A 571 35.35 25.47 16.58
N LYS A 572 34.95 24.92 15.42
CA LYS A 572 33.98 23.80 15.36
C LYS A 572 34.50 22.58 16.10
N ALA A 573 35.77 22.21 15.91
CA ALA A 573 36.39 21.11 16.63
C ALA A 573 36.41 21.36 18.16
N ARG A 574 36.76 22.58 18.59
CA ARG A 574 36.69 22.97 20.02
C ARG A 574 35.27 22.90 20.59
N ASN A 575 34.26 23.30 19.82
CA ASN A 575 32.85 23.23 20.24
C ASN A 575 32.35 21.78 20.35
N VAL A 576 32.75 20.92 19.41
CA VAL A 576 32.47 19.48 19.49
C VAL A 576 33.14 18.87 20.71
N ILE A 577 34.40 19.20 20.99
CA ILE A 577 35.10 18.75 22.20
C ILE A 577 34.39 19.23 23.46
N ARG A 578 33.96 20.50 23.53
CA ARG A 578 33.17 21.03 24.66
C ARG A 578 31.83 20.33 24.83
N ALA A 579 31.15 19.98 23.74
CA ALA A 579 29.88 19.26 23.77
C ALA A 579 30.05 17.78 24.18
N LEU A 580 31.20 17.18 23.88
CA LEU A 580 31.53 15.80 24.26
C LEU A 580 32.08 15.67 25.69
N ASP A 581 32.53 16.77 26.32
CA ASP A 581 32.98 16.75 27.71
C ASP A 581 31.79 16.58 28.67
N PRO A 582 31.68 15.44 29.39
CA PRO A 582 30.54 15.14 30.26
C PRO A 582 30.36 16.13 31.42
N LYS A 583 31.42 16.89 31.78
CA LYS A 583 31.36 17.87 32.88
C LYS A 583 30.84 19.23 32.44
N LEU A 584 30.90 19.56 31.15
CA LEU A 584 30.56 20.86 30.59
C LEU A 584 29.27 20.83 29.75
N ASN A 585 28.76 19.64 29.43
CA ASN A 585 27.54 19.49 28.65
C ASN A 585 26.28 19.60 29.55
N PRO A 586 25.39 20.60 29.32
CA PRO A 586 24.16 20.78 30.10
C PRO A 586 23.21 19.57 30.01
N ALA A 587 23.22 18.84 28.89
CA ALA A 587 22.42 17.62 28.75
C ALA A 587 22.90 16.50 29.70
N THR A 588 24.20 16.44 30.03
CA THR A 588 24.73 15.46 30.98
C THR A 588 24.31 15.77 32.42
N ALA A 589 24.22 17.06 32.78
CA ALA A 589 23.71 17.49 34.07
C ALA A 589 22.21 17.16 34.25
N GLU A 590 21.41 17.36 33.20
CA GLU A 590 19.98 17.03 33.19
C GLU A 590 19.75 15.51 33.28
N ILE A 591 20.51 14.72 32.52
CA ILE A 591 20.49 13.25 32.62
C ILE A 591 20.86 12.77 34.03
N GLN A 592 21.85 13.41 34.68
CA GLN A 592 22.21 13.06 36.05
C GLN A 592 21.12 13.43 37.06
N ALA A 593 20.44 14.56 36.86
CA ALA A 593 19.29 14.95 37.68
C ALA A 593 18.12 13.96 37.51
N LEU A 594 17.81 13.55 36.27
CA LEU A 594 16.77 12.55 35.98
C LEU A 594 17.11 11.18 36.58
N ARG A 595 18.38 10.76 36.55
CA ARG A 595 18.83 9.53 37.23
C ARG A 595 18.62 9.58 38.74
N ASN A 596 18.90 10.72 39.37
CA ASN A 596 18.64 10.89 40.81
C ASN A 596 17.15 10.84 41.11
N GLN A 597 16.31 11.49 40.28
CA GLN A 597 14.85 11.43 40.44
C GLN A 597 14.31 10.01 40.27
N LEU A 598 14.80 9.23 39.30
CA LEU A 598 14.43 7.83 39.15
C LEU A 598 14.81 7.01 40.39
N ALA A 599 16.04 7.16 40.89
CA ALA A 599 16.50 6.46 42.08
C ALA A 599 15.65 6.79 43.34
N ASP A 600 15.18 8.03 43.47
CA ASP A 600 14.30 8.42 44.57
C ASP A 600 12.88 7.87 44.41
N ARG A 601 12.37 7.78 43.17
CA ARG A 601 11.08 7.13 42.88
C ARG A 601 11.13 5.63 43.13
N ASP A 602 12.22 4.97 42.76
CA ASP A 602 12.42 3.54 43.05
C ASP A 602 12.42 3.25 44.56
N LYS A 603 13.08 4.10 45.35
CA LYS A 603 13.01 4.02 46.83
C LYS A 603 11.59 4.21 47.35
N GLN A 604 10.83 5.12 46.75
CA GLN A 604 9.44 5.37 47.14
C GLN A 604 8.54 4.18 46.80
N ILE A 605 8.73 3.57 45.63
CA ILE A 605 8.03 2.35 45.21
C ILE A 605 8.33 1.22 46.20
N LEU A 606 9.61 0.96 46.52
CA LEU A 606 10.00 -0.06 47.50
C LEU A 606 9.35 0.15 48.88
N ASN A 607 9.25 1.41 49.33
CA ASN A 607 8.58 1.73 50.59
C ASN A 607 7.07 1.47 50.53
N LEU A 608 6.41 1.81 49.41
CA LEU A 608 4.98 1.55 49.22
C LEU A 608 4.68 0.06 49.10
N GLU A 609 5.51 -0.70 48.38
CA GLU A 609 5.41 -2.16 48.31
C GLU A 609 5.52 -2.79 49.69
N ARG A 610 6.48 -2.33 50.51
CA ARG A 610 6.61 -2.78 51.90
C ARG A 610 5.38 -2.46 52.75
N GLN A 611 4.76 -1.29 52.55
CA GLN A 611 3.53 -0.92 53.25
C GLN A 611 2.33 -1.76 52.81
N CYS A 612 2.20 -2.06 51.52
CA CYS A 612 1.18 -2.96 51.00
C CYS A 612 1.33 -4.38 51.56
N GLU A 613 2.56 -4.91 51.63
CA GLU A 613 2.84 -6.21 52.22
C GLU A 613 2.43 -6.24 53.71
N GLN A 614 2.76 -5.18 54.46
CA GLN A 614 2.34 -5.05 55.87
C GLN A 614 0.83 -4.94 56.03
N ALA A 615 0.14 -4.21 55.15
CA ALA A 615 -1.32 -4.12 55.16
C ALA A 615 -1.97 -5.48 54.89
N ARG A 616 -1.42 -6.25 53.94
CA ARG A 616 -1.88 -7.61 53.64
C ARG A 616 -1.70 -8.57 54.80
N LEU A 617 -0.59 -8.46 55.53
CA LEU A 617 -0.37 -9.25 56.75
C LEU A 617 -1.38 -8.90 57.85
N LYS A 618 -1.69 -7.61 58.05
CA LYS A 618 -2.72 -7.18 59.00
C LYS A 618 -4.10 -7.70 58.63
N GLU A 619 -4.47 -7.63 57.34
CA GLU A 619 -5.75 -8.17 56.87
C GLU A 619 -5.84 -9.69 57.09
N TYR A 620 -4.72 -10.40 56.92
CA TYR A 620 -4.65 -11.84 57.21
C TYR A 620 -4.79 -12.13 58.71
N GLU A 621 -4.13 -11.36 59.57
CA GLU A 621 -4.30 -11.44 61.04
C GLU A 621 -5.75 -11.16 61.45
N GLU A 622 -6.38 -10.12 60.90
CA GLU A 622 -7.80 -9.80 61.14
C GLU A 622 -8.72 -10.94 60.73
N LYS A 623 -8.50 -11.55 59.55
CA LYS A 623 -9.27 -12.73 59.10
C LYS A 623 -9.10 -13.93 60.04
N LEU A 624 -7.88 -14.17 60.53
CA LEU A 624 -7.62 -15.22 61.52
C LEU A 624 -8.36 -14.95 62.83
N ILE A 625 -8.34 -13.70 63.30
CA ILE A 625 -9.06 -13.28 64.51
C ILE A 625 -10.57 -13.51 64.33
N VAL A 626 -11.16 -13.03 63.24
CA VAL A 626 -12.60 -13.20 62.95
C VAL A 626 -12.96 -14.69 62.90
N THR A 627 -12.13 -15.52 62.25
CA THR A 627 -12.36 -16.97 62.18
C THR A 627 -12.27 -17.62 63.56
N ALA A 628 -11.31 -17.22 64.39
CA ALA A 628 -11.17 -17.71 65.75
C ALA A 628 -12.39 -17.33 66.62
N TRP A 629 -12.91 -16.11 66.49
CA TRP A 629 -14.13 -15.65 67.16
C TRP A 629 -15.36 -16.44 66.70
N TYR A 630 -15.57 -16.57 65.39
CA TYR A 630 -16.67 -17.36 64.84
C TYR A 630 -16.65 -18.82 65.33
N ASN A 631 -15.47 -19.45 65.35
CA ASN A 631 -15.32 -20.82 65.86
C ASN A 631 -15.61 -20.91 67.37
N LYS A 632 -15.21 -19.90 68.13
CA LYS A 632 -15.50 -19.83 69.57
C LYS A 632 -17.00 -19.66 69.83
N ASP A 633 -17.66 -18.77 69.10
CA ASP A 633 -19.11 -18.54 69.23
C ASP A 633 -19.89 -19.80 68.86
N ARG A 634 -19.50 -20.47 67.76
CA ARG A 634 -20.07 -21.76 67.37
C ARG A 634 -19.85 -22.85 68.42
N TYR A 635 -18.68 -22.88 69.06
CA TYR A 635 -18.40 -23.82 70.16
C TYR A 635 -19.31 -23.55 71.37
N ILE A 636 -19.52 -22.27 71.72
CA ILE A 636 -20.43 -21.86 72.79
C ILE A 636 -21.88 -22.24 72.45
N GLU A 637 -22.34 -22.03 71.21
CA GLU A 637 -23.67 -22.47 70.76
C GLU A 637 -23.86 -23.97 70.85
N LEU A 638 -22.85 -24.75 70.42
CA LEU A 638 -22.86 -26.21 70.54
C LEU A 638 -22.92 -26.65 72.01
N GLN A 639 -22.18 -25.98 72.89
CA GLN A 639 -22.21 -26.25 74.33
C GLN A 639 -23.60 -25.94 74.92
N HIS A 640 -24.22 -24.81 74.55
CA HIS A 640 -25.59 -24.48 74.94
C HIS A 640 -26.64 -25.46 74.40
N LEU A 641 -26.46 -25.99 73.19
CA LEU A 641 -27.33 -27.02 72.63
C LEU A 641 -27.15 -28.35 73.36
N GLN A 642 -25.92 -28.71 73.71
CA GLN A 642 -25.62 -29.90 74.48
C GLN A 642 -26.20 -29.81 75.90
N ASP A 643 -26.06 -28.66 76.57
CA ASP A 643 -26.71 -28.40 77.86
C ASP A 643 -28.24 -28.48 77.75
N ARG A 644 -28.84 -27.97 76.66
CA ARG A 644 -30.28 -28.12 76.40
C ARG A 644 -30.70 -29.58 76.20
N PHE A 645 -29.94 -30.37 75.47
CA PHE A 645 -30.18 -31.80 75.29
C PHE A 645 -30.08 -32.57 76.62
N VAL A 646 -29.13 -32.21 77.49
CA VAL A 646 -29.01 -32.80 78.85
C VAL A 646 -30.22 -32.41 79.71
N THR A 647 -30.75 -31.19 79.59
CA THR A 647 -31.97 -30.77 80.32
C THR A 647 -33.27 -31.37 79.77
N PHE A 648 -33.37 -31.64 78.47
CA PHE A 648 -34.54 -32.30 77.87
C PHE A 648 -34.48 -33.84 77.93
N GLY A 649 -33.31 -34.42 78.22
CA GLY A 649 -33.12 -35.87 78.40
C GLY A 649 -33.54 -36.43 79.76
N PHE A 650 -34.08 -35.62 80.67
CA PHE A 650 -34.51 -36.03 82.03
C PHE A 650 -36.04 -35.97 82.27
N GLY A 651 -36.85 -36.19 81.24
CA GLY A 651 -38.29 -36.44 81.37
C GLY A 651 -38.82 -37.16 80.15
N GLY A 652 -38.62 -38.48 80.02
CA GLY A 652 -39.44 -39.56 80.58
C GLY A 652 -39.79 -40.52 79.42
N PRO A 653 -40.05 -41.82 79.59
CA PRO A 653 -40.38 -42.58 80.80
C PRO A 653 -39.20 -43.21 81.55
#